data_AF-A0A849N048-F1
#
_entry.id   AF-A0A849N048-F1
#
_cell.length_a   1.000
_cell.length_b   1.000
_cell.length_c   1.000
_cell.angle_alpha   90.00
_cell.angle_beta   90.00
_cell.angle_gamma   90.00
#
_symmetry.space_group_name_H-M   'P 1'
#
loop_
_entity.id
_entity.type
_entity.pdbx_description
1 polymer ?
#
loop_
_entity_poly.entity_id
_entity_poly.type
_entity_poly.pdbx_seq_one_letter_code
_entity_poly.pdbx_strand_id
1 'polypeptide(L)'
;MSRCVTVAEWGGQPRASIVFVHGLGGHAYGTWRRGEADGTLWPLWLAEDVPGLSVHTLAYEAPATNWLGTAMALQDRAVNLLETLLGTPGLATGPVVFVCHSLGGLLVKQILLDLDRQKGQRPEAASLLARVARVVFIATPHTGSRQGSLLDRLRFLAWPTPIARGLVANDPSLRAINIAYRGLAQARGDRLRHLIFVETRDTAAGRIVDEASSDPGLPGRPPIPIDADHIGIAKPADRNALLYARTRDFIAEQPAGEGQGTALSVHALPRLDFEQPWNLIPKLIRIGLLLLLAAIGFKGVQALIAPPPPVDTGRIERQLAEQGDLIRQLLANRTTPPAPGAERAVGEAVAAAAEGAARGDARLQTALDLLKANRVAEAEALFQAVATEKAERIRQDRRDAAAAFRNLGAIAGLRDPKRALEAYRQAAELDPEDIESIYWTGWLSLERGDLGEAEARLRTVLRLAGANGQDWYEYWARLGLGDVKRARGDLSAAMGEYRQAAVIAERLVQADPGNAGWQRDLSVSRNKIGDVLVAQGNLPAALQAYRDGLAIAERLAQADPGNAGWQRDLSVSYDRVGDVLVAQGNLTAALQAYRDGLAIRERLAKADPGTAEWQRDLSVSRNKIGDVLVAQGSLPAALQAYRDGLAIAERLARADPGNAGWQRDLSVSRNKIGDVLVAQGSLPAALQAYHDSLAIRERLAKADPGTAEWQRDLSVSRNKIGDVLVAQGSLPAAL
;
A
#
# COMPACT_ATOMS: atom_id res chain seq x y z
N MET A 1 25.16 -19.32 1.06
CA MET A 1 25.87 -20.09 2.11
C MET A 1 26.18 -19.15 3.28
N SER A 2 26.39 -19.64 4.49
CA SER A 2 26.84 -18.84 5.64
C SER A 2 28.09 -19.44 6.27
N ARG A 3 28.88 -18.61 6.95
CA ARG A 3 30.15 -19.00 7.57
C ARG A 3 30.38 -18.23 8.86
N CYS A 4 30.79 -18.91 9.92
CA CYS A 4 31.30 -18.24 11.12
C CYS A 4 32.80 -17.99 10.95
N VAL A 5 33.24 -16.75 11.03
CA VAL A 5 34.64 -16.34 10.83
C VAL A 5 35.22 -15.90 12.17
N THR A 6 36.27 -16.56 12.63
CA THR A 6 37.05 -16.11 13.80
C THR A 6 37.87 -14.88 13.42
N VAL A 7 37.71 -13.80 14.19
CA VAL A 7 38.45 -12.54 14.05
C VAL A 7 39.71 -12.59 14.92
N ALA A 8 39.55 -12.96 16.18
CA ALA A 8 40.65 -13.09 17.12
C ALA A 8 40.27 -14.07 18.24
N GLU A 9 41.22 -14.85 18.74
CA GLU A 9 40.98 -15.76 19.85
C GLU A 9 42.20 -15.86 20.78
N TRP A 10 41.93 -15.96 22.07
CA TRP A 10 42.94 -16.30 23.06
C TRP A 10 43.12 -17.82 23.12
N GLY A 11 44.37 -18.31 23.17
CA GLY A 11 44.64 -19.74 23.30
C GLY A 11 44.08 -20.32 24.61
N GLY A 12 43.67 -21.59 24.65
CA GLY A 12 43.04 -22.20 25.83
C GLY A 12 41.51 -22.16 25.80
N GLN A 13 40.85 -22.41 26.94
CA GLN A 13 39.38 -22.36 27.00
C GLN A 13 38.89 -20.90 27.01
N PRO A 14 38.00 -20.49 26.09
CA PRO A 14 37.55 -19.11 26.03
C PRO A 14 36.65 -18.78 27.24
N ARG A 15 36.89 -17.61 27.85
CA ARG A 15 36.00 -16.94 28.81
C ARG A 15 34.58 -16.83 28.25
N ALA A 16 34.48 -16.47 26.98
CA ALA A 16 33.26 -16.48 26.20
C ALA A 16 33.60 -16.41 24.71
N SER A 17 32.75 -17.03 23.89
CA SER A 17 32.75 -16.85 22.44
C SER A 17 31.74 -15.77 22.07
N ILE A 18 32.21 -14.68 21.44
CA ILE A 18 31.39 -13.56 21.01
C ILE A 18 31.07 -13.74 19.53
N VAL A 19 29.80 -13.67 19.16
CA VAL A 19 29.35 -13.80 17.77
C VAL A 19 28.66 -12.52 17.33
N PHE A 20 29.30 -11.80 16.42
CA PHE A 20 28.75 -10.62 15.77
C PHE A 20 27.82 -11.01 14.62
N VAL A 21 26.60 -10.49 14.63
CA VAL A 21 25.56 -10.80 13.63
C VAL A 21 25.05 -9.50 13.01
N HIS A 22 25.38 -9.29 11.74
CA HIS A 22 25.04 -8.05 11.02
C HIS A 22 23.56 -8.00 10.60
N GLY A 23 23.12 -6.85 10.09
CA GLY A 23 21.77 -6.63 9.62
C GLY A 23 21.57 -6.81 8.11
N LEU A 24 20.40 -6.38 7.64
CA LEU A 24 20.04 -6.30 6.22
C LEU A 24 20.98 -5.33 5.49
N GLY A 25 21.48 -5.72 4.31
CA GLY A 25 22.49 -4.97 3.56
C GLY A 25 23.88 -4.94 4.21
N GLY A 26 24.05 -5.57 5.37
CA GLY A 26 25.28 -5.57 6.14
C GLY A 26 26.34 -6.53 5.60
N HIS A 27 27.61 -6.23 5.93
CA HIS A 27 28.74 -7.11 5.66
C HIS A 27 29.39 -7.57 6.97
N ALA A 28 29.88 -8.81 7.02
CA ALA A 28 30.50 -9.42 8.20
C ALA A 28 31.64 -8.58 8.82
N TYR A 29 32.35 -7.79 8.02
CA TYR A 29 33.39 -6.88 8.51
C TYR A 29 32.96 -5.41 8.41
N GLY A 30 32.23 -5.06 7.35
CA GLY A 30 31.90 -3.68 7.01
C GLY A 30 30.91 -3.02 7.96
N THR A 31 30.07 -3.82 8.60
CA THR A 31 29.08 -3.34 9.59
C THR A 31 29.78 -2.79 10.83
N TRP A 32 30.92 -3.38 11.21
CA TRP A 32 31.61 -3.13 12.48
C TRP A 32 32.87 -2.28 12.32
N ARG A 33 33.09 -1.66 11.16
CA ARG A 33 34.27 -0.83 10.89
C ARG A 33 33.92 0.48 10.21
N ARG A 34 34.70 1.53 10.53
CA ARG A 34 34.57 2.86 9.92
C ARG A 34 35.36 3.01 8.62
N GLY A 35 36.50 2.34 8.50
CA GLY A 35 37.37 2.38 7.32
C GLY A 35 37.97 1.01 6.97
N GLU A 36 38.64 0.93 5.82
CA GLU A 36 39.24 -0.33 5.33
C GLU A 36 40.54 -0.72 6.05
N ALA A 37 41.15 0.21 6.78
CA ALA A 37 42.30 -0.10 7.63
C ALA A 37 41.85 -0.88 8.89
N ASP A 38 42.53 -1.99 9.18
CA ASP A 38 42.18 -2.96 10.24
C ASP A 38 42.00 -2.33 11.64
N GLY A 39 42.62 -1.17 11.89
CA GLY A 39 42.52 -0.45 13.16
C GLY A 39 41.14 0.09 13.54
N THR A 40 40.14 0.03 12.65
CA THR A 40 38.76 0.51 12.94
C THR A 40 37.72 -0.60 13.16
N LEU A 41 38.13 -1.87 13.12
CA LEU A 41 37.26 -3.02 13.35
C LEU A 41 37.14 -3.30 14.86
N TRP A 42 36.09 -2.78 15.49
CA TRP A 42 35.95 -2.86 16.95
C TRP A 42 35.74 -4.27 17.56
N PRO A 43 35.30 -5.32 16.83
CA PRO A 43 35.41 -6.69 17.30
C PRO A 43 36.84 -7.08 17.73
N LEU A 44 37.87 -6.55 17.06
CA LEU A 44 39.26 -6.77 17.46
C LEU A 44 39.59 -6.03 18.76
N TRP A 45 39.15 -4.77 18.92
CA TRP A 45 39.34 -4.02 20.16
C TRP A 45 38.75 -4.77 21.35
N LEU A 46 37.59 -5.41 21.17
CA LEU A 46 36.95 -6.19 22.23
C LEU A 46 37.80 -7.41 22.66
N ALA A 47 38.45 -8.08 21.70
CA ALA A 47 39.35 -9.19 21.99
C ALA A 47 40.65 -8.75 22.70
N GLU A 48 41.13 -7.55 22.39
CA GLU A 48 42.29 -6.92 23.02
C GLU A 48 41.98 -6.44 24.45
N ASP A 49 40.84 -5.77 24.64
CA ASP A 49 40.47 -5.13 25.90
C ASP A 49 39.93 -6.13 26.93
N VAL A 50 39.45 -7.31 26.51
CA VAL A 50 38.90 -8.35 27.39
C VAL A 50 39.64 -9.67 27.16
N PRO A 51 40.63 -10.00 28.00
CA PRO A 51 41.39 -11.23 27.87
C PRO A 51 40.54 -12.50 27.97
N GLY A 52 40.88 -13.49 27.15
CA GLY A 52 40.23 -14.80 27.12
C GLY A 52 39.00 -14.90 26.22
N LEU A 53 38.66 -13.87 25.44
CA LEU A 53 37.55 -13.98 24.47
C LEU A 53 37.96 -14.75 23.21
N SER A 54 37.00 -15.45 22.60
CA SER A 54 37.07 -15.83 21.18
C SER A 54 36.03 -15.01 20.43
N VAL A 55 36.46 -14.17 19.49
CA VAL A 55 35.59 -13.22 18.79
C VAL A 55 35.39 -13.69 17.36
N HIS A 56 34.13 -13.86 16.99
CA HIS A 56 33.70 -14.30 15.67
C HIS A 56 32.71 -13.32 15.06
N THR A 57 32.65 -13.29 13.73
CA THR A 57 31.57 -12.66 12.98
C THR A 57 30.88 -13.67 12.08
N LEU A 58 29.55 -13.62 12.05
CA LEU A 58 28.73 -14.50 11.23
C LEU A 58 28.54 -13.84 9.85
N ALA A 59 29.14 -14.45 8.83
CA ALA A 59 29.01 -14.04 7.44
C ALA A 59 27.84 -14.77 6.78
N TYR A 60 26.89 -14.02 6.24
CA TYR A 60 25.79 -14.57 5.46
C TYR A 60 25.24 -13.55 4.48
N GLU A 61 24.57 -14.04 3.45
CA GLU A 61 23.96 -13.18 2.44
C GLU A 61 22.71 -12.47 2.99
N ALA A 62 22.74 -11.14 2.98
CA ALA A 62 21.65 -10.28 3.44
C ALA A 62 21.41 -9.13 2.45
N PRO A 63 20.99 -9.39 1.19
CA PRO A 63 20.92 -8.36 0.17
C PRO A 63 19.83 -7.33 0.50
N ALA A 64 20.17 -6.03 0.42
CA ALA A 64 19.21 -4.93 0.61
C ALA A 64 18.28 -4.75 -0.61
N THR A 65 18.73 -5.20 -1.79
CA THR A 65 18.03 -5.10 -3.08
C THR A 65 18.22 -6.37 -3.90
N ASN A 66 17.13 -7.04 -4.27
CA ASN A 66 17.14 -8.10 -5.29
C ASN A 66 16.08 -7.81 -6.34
N TRP A 67 16.51 -7.48 -7.55
CA TRP A 67 15.62 -7.33 -8.72
C TRP A 67 15.36 -8.67 -9.43
N LEU A 68 15.97 -9.77 -8.93
CA LEU A 68 15.89 -11.13 -9.47
C LEU A 68 15.78 -12.18 -8.33
N GLY A 69 14.66 -12.21 -7.61
CA GLY A 69 14.02 -13.46 -7.15
C GLY A 69 14.63 -14.42 -6.09
N THR A 70 15.68 -14.13 -5.31
CA THR A 70 16.33 -15.19 -4.47
C THR A 70 16.51 -14.93 -2.96
N ALA A 71 15.70 -14.09 -2.31
CA ALA A 71 15.84 -13.88 -0.86
C ALA A 71 15.00 -14.88 -0.02
N MET A 72 15.67 -15.76 0.74
CA MET A 72 15.05 -16.70 1.71
C MET A 72 14.28 -15.98 2.82
N ALA A 73 13.22 -16.60 3.37
CA ALA A 73 12.50 -16.10 4.52
C ALA A 73 13.37 -16.01 5.79
N LEU A 74 12.97 -15.19 6.77
CA LEU A 74 13.71 -14.98 8.02
C LEU A 74 13.92 -16.30 8.79
N GLN A 75 12.89 -17.14 8.85
CA GLN A 75 12.89 -18.42 9.56
C GLN A 75 13.85 -19.41 8.86
N ASP A 76 13.77 -19.54 7.54
CA ASP A 76 14.68 -20.41 6.77
C ASP A 76 16.13 -19.93 6.87
N ARG A 77 16.34 -18.60 6.91
CA ARG A 77 17.65 -18.02 7.14
C ARG A 77 18.16 -18.36 8.54
N ALA A 78 17.32 -18.25 9.57
CA ALA A 78 17.66 -18.61 10.93
C ALA A 78 18.06 -20.09 11.05
N VAL A 79 17.37 -21.00 10.35
CA VAL A 79 17.75 -22.43 10.30
C VAL A 79 19.14 -22.61 9.69
N ASN A 80 19.43 -21.94 8.57
CA ASN A 80 20.76 -22.03 7.93
C ASN A 80 21.89 -21.51 8.85
N LEU A 81 21.65 -20.39 9.52
CA LEU A 81 22.59 -19.81 10.48
C LEU A 81 22.75 -20.69 11.72
N LEU A 82 21.67 -21.30 12.20
CA LEU A 82 21.71 -22.24 13.32
C LEU A 82 22.63 -23.43 13.01
N GLU A 83 22.49 -24.08 11.85
CA GLU A 83 23.38 -25.19 11.48
C GLU A 83 24.84 -24.74 11.34
N THR A 84 25.07 -23.51 10.87
CA THR A 84 26.43 -22.92 10.83
C THR A 84 27.00 -22.77 12.25
N LEU A 85 26.20 -22.29 13.21
CA LEU A 85 26.62 -22.10 14.60
C LEU A 85 26.89 -23.43 15.30
N LEU A 86 26.02 -24.44 15.11
CA LEU A 86 26.19 -25.78 15.66
C LEU A 86 27.43 -26.48 15.10
N GLY A 87 27.74 -26.25 13.83
CA GLY A 87 28.93 -26.80 13.16
C GLY A 87 30.23 -26.06 13.42
N THR A 88 30.24 -24.94 14.16
CA THR A 88 31.45 -24.14 14.39
C THR A 88 32.22 -24.65 15.63
N PRO A 89 33.44 -25.19 15.48
CA PRO A 89 34.20 -25.77 16.60
C PRO A 89 34.50 -24.77 17.73
N GLY A 90 34.79 -23.51 17.38
CA GLY A 90 35.04 -22.43 18.36
C GLY A 90 33.82 -22.03 19.20
N LEU A 91 32.64 -22.56 18.88
CA LEU A 91 31.40 -22.39 19.65
C LEU A 91 30.99 -23.67 20.37
N ALA A 92 31.78 -24.75 20.34
CA ALA A 92 31.42 -26.04 20.94
C ALA A 92 31.40 -26.01 22.47
N THR A 93 32.24 -25.18 23.08
CA THR A 93 32.42 -25.07 24.54
C THR A 93 32.37 -23.61 25.00
N GLY A 94 32.25 -23.40 26.30
CA GLY A 94 32.24 -22.08 26.92
C GLY A 94 30.94 -21.27 26.70
N PRO A 95 30.77 -20.15 27.44
CA PRO A 95 29.62 -19.26 27.28
C PRO A 95 29.60 -18.58 25.91
N VAL A 96 28.41 -18.36 25.35
CA VAL A 96 28.22 -17.66 24.07
C VAL A 96 27.52 -16.33 24.30
N VAL A 97 28.01 -15.29 23.62
CA VAL A 97 27.43 -13.94 23.62
C VAL A 97 27.13 -13.52 22.18
N PHE A 98 25.92 -13.03 21.93
CA PHE A 98 25.58 -12.46 20.63
C PHE A 98 25.64 -10.93 20.68
N VAL A 99 26.25 -10.32 19.65
CA VAL A 99 26.19 -8.87 19.40
C VAL A 99 25.52 -8.65 18.06
N CYS A 100 24.33 -8.06 18.09
CA CYS A 100 23.41 -8.07 16.97
C CYS A 100 23.10 -6.64 16.50
N HIS A 101 23.14 -6.41 15.19
CA HIS A 101 22.69 -5.16 14.59
C HIS A 101 21.45 -5.36 13.72
N SER A 102 20.46 -4.48 13.85
CA SER A 102 19.28 -4.44 12.98
C SER A 102 18.60 -5.82 12.86
N LEU A 103 18.31 -6.30 11.65
CA LEU A 103 17.76 -7.63 11.37
C LEU A 103 18.49 -8.80 12.07
N GLY A 104 19.81 -8.68 12.28
CA GLY A 104 20.59 -9.70 12.95
C GLY A 104 20.05 -10.04 14.34
N GLY A 105 19.45 -9.06 15.04
CA GLY A 105 18.81 -9.28 16.33
C GLY A 105 17.56 -10.15 16.24
N LEU A 106 16.76 -10.02 15.18
CA LEU A 106 15.59 -10.86 14.96
C LEU A 106 15.98 -12.29 14.55
N LEU A 107 17.02 -12.44 13.73
CA LEU A 107 17.60 -13.74 13.39
C LEU A 107 18.07 -14.48 14.65
N VAL A 108 18.79 -13.79 15.55
CA VAL A 108 19.23 -14.40 16.82
C VAL A 108 18.05 -14.76 17.72
N LYS A 109 17.00 -13.94 17.79
CA LYS A 109 15.77 -14.32 18.52
C LYS A 109 15.17 -15.62 17.96
N GLN A 110 15.03 -15.70 16.64
CA GLN A 110 14.48 -16.89 15.97
C GLN A 110 15.37 -18.13 16.22
N ILE A 111 16.69 -18.01 16.08
CA ILE A 111 17.65 -19.08 16.39
C ILE A 111 17.48 -19.60 17.83
N LEU A 112 17.36 -18.71 18.81
CA LEU A 112 17.20 -19.10 20.21
C LEU A 112 15.86 -19.82 20.48
N LEU A 113 14.81 -19.43 19.77
CA LEU A 113 13.52 -20.12 19.81
C LEU A 113 13.59 -21.51 19.14
N ASP A 114 14.29 -21.63 18.02
CA ASP A 114 14.48 -22.91 17.34
C ASP A 114 15.33 -23.88 18.17
N LEU A 115 16.37 -23.37 18.83
CA LEU A 115 17.15 -24.12 19.83
C LEU A 115 16.26 -24.61 20.98
N ASP A 116 15.36 -23.76 21.51
CA ASP A 116 14.47 -24.13 22.61
C ASP A 116 13.46 -25.22 22.21
N ARG A 117 12.98 -25.18 20.96
CA ARG A 117 12.12 -26.25 20.40
C ARG A 117 12.88 -27.55 20.19
N GLN A 118 14.15 -27.49 19.75
CA GLN A 118 14.94 -28.66 19.39
C GLN A 118 15.71 -29.29 20.57
N LYS A 119 15.81 -28.63 21.73
CA LYS A 119 16.62 -29.09 22.88
C LYS A 119 16.28 -30.49 23.39
N GLY A 120 15.04 -30.96 23.21
CA GLY A 120 14.62 -32.31 23.61
C GLY A 120 15.03 -33.41 22.62
N GLN A 121 15.43 -33.03 21.40
CA GLN A 121 15.70 -33.94 20.28
C GLN A 121 17.17 -33.91 19.86
N ARG A 122 17.85 -32.76 20.04
CA ARG A 122 19.25 -32.54 19.65
C ARG A 122 20.11 -32.09 20.84
N PRO A 123 21.02 -32.93 21.35
CA PRO A 123 21.91 -32.59 22.47
C PRO A 123 22.77 -31.35 22.21
N GLU A 124 23.24 -31.16 20.98
CA GLU A 124 24.01 -30.00 20.56
C GLU A 124 23.20 -28.69 20.62
N ALA A 125 21.90 -28.76 20.30
CA ALA A 125 20.99 -27.62 20.42
C ALA A 125 20.73 -27.26 21.90
N ALA A 126 20.52 -28.28 22.75
CA ALA A 126 20.39 -28.09 24.20
C ALA A 126 21.64 -27.46 24.82
N SER A 127 22.82 -27.96 24.43
CA SER A 127 24.12 -27.45 24.87
C SER A 127 24.33 -25.99 24.44
N LEU A 128 24.14 -25.67 23.16
CA LEU A 128 24.31 -24.31 22.67
C LEU A 128 23.35 -23.35 23.38
N LEU A 129 22.06 -23.70 23.46
CA LEU A 129 21.08 -22.87 24.16
C LEU A 129 21.52 -22.59 25.59
N ALA A 130 21.87 -23.63 26.36
CA ALA A 130 22.27 -23.49 27.77
C ALA A 130 23.47 -22.55 27.95
N ARG A 131 24.38 -22.51 26.97
CA ARG A 131 25.60 -21.70 27.00
C ARG A 131 25.41 -20.26 26.54
N VAL A 132 24.33 -19.92 25.84
CA VAL A 132 24.04 -18.52 25.50
C VAL A 132 23.75 -17.74 26.77
N ALA A 133 24.70 -16.89 27.19
CA ALA A 133 24.65 -16.17 28.46
C ALA A 133 24.17 -14.73 28.29
N ARG A 134 24.48 -14.10 27.14
CA ARG A 134 24.24 -12.67 26.92
C ARG A 134 23.87 -12.34 25.48
N VAL A 135 23.05 -11.31 25.29
CA VAL A 135 22.70 -10.75 23.98
C VAL A 135 22.75 -9.23 24.02
N VAL A 136 23.45 -8.63 23.08
CA VAL A 136 23.51 -7.18 22.86
C VAL A 136 22.70 -6.86 21.61
N PHE A 137 21.66 -6.04 21.75
CA PHE A 137 20.85 -5.55 20.63
C PHE A 137 21.25 -4.12 20.28
N ILE A 138 21.65 -3.89 19.04
CA ILE A 138 22.02 -2.58 18.50
C ILE A 138 21.01 -2.24 17.40
N ALA A 139 20.15 -1.25 17.65
CA ALA A 139 19.13 -0.81 16.69
C ALA A 139 18.29 -1.96 16.10
N THR A 140 17.86 -2.92 16.92
CA THR A 140 17.03 -4.04 16.46
C THR A 140 15.54 -3.66 16.53
N PRO A 141 14.76 -3.79 15.43
CA PRO A 141 13.32 -3.51 15.43
C PRO A 141 12.54 -4.68 16.05
N HIS A 142 12.36 -4.68 17.37
CA HIS A 142 11.82 -5.79 18.14
C HIS A 142 10.32 -6.03 17.98
N THR A 143 9.52 -5.00 17.73
CA THR A 143 8.05 -5.12 17.60
C THR A 143 7.55 -4.74 16.20
N GLY A 144 8.47 -4.48 15.26
CA GLY A 144 8.20 -3.66 14.08
C GLY A 144 8.03 -2.18 14.46
N SER A 145 8.18 -1.26 13.50
CA SER A 145 7.97 0.18 13.76
C SER A 145 6.51 0.46 14.12
N ARG A 146 6.27 1.32 15.12
CA ARG A 146 4.94 1.63 15.66
C ARG A 146 4.59 3.11 15.45
N GLN A 147 4.17 3.46 14.23
CA GLN A 147 3.16 4.46 13.87
C GLN A 147 3.16 4.54 12.34
N GLY A 148 2.08 4.12 11.69
CA GLY A 148 2.00 4.10 10.24
C GLY A 148 1.61 5.47 9.71
N SER A 149 2.59 6.34 9.46
CA SER A 149 2.39 7.50 8.58
C SER A 149 2.52 7.08 7.11
N LEU A 150 2.01 7.90 6.19
CA LEU A 150 2.13 7.69 4.74
C LEU A 150 3.59 7.63 4.27
N LEU A 151 4.53 8.29 4.96
CA LEU A 151 5.96 8.27 4.61
C LEU A 151 6.60 6.91 4.85
N ASP A 152 6.13 6.17 5.86
CA ASP A 152 6.64 4.83 6.11
C ASP A 152 6.30 3.93 4.92
N ARG A 153 5.07 4.02 4.38
CA ARG A 153 4.65 3.32 3.16
C ARG A 153 5.46 3.68 1.92
N LEU A 154 5.92 4.93 1.79
CA LEU A 154 6.76 5.41 0.68
C LEU A 154 8.23 5.00 0.80
N ARG A 155 8.76 4.77 2.02
CA ARG A 155 10.14 4.28 2.24
C ARG A 155 10.36 2.86 1.70
N PHE A 156 9.29 2.08 1.46
CA PHE A 156 9.35 0.71 0.92
C PHE A 156 9.60 0.61 -0.58
N LEU A 157 9.50 1.72 -1.33
CA LEU A 157 9.91 1.73 -2.74
C LEU A 157 11.43 1.59 -2.92
N ALA A 158 12.22 1.77 -1.86
CA ALA A 158 13.68 1.70 -1.95
C ALA A 158 14.29 0.32 -1.61
N TRP A 159 13.56 -0.58 -0.92
CA TRP A 159 14.12 -1.83 -0.33
C TRP A 159 13.23 -3.06 -0.66
N PRO A 160 13.53 -3.87 -1.70
CA PRO A 160 12.58 -4.76 -2.38
C PRO A 160 12.51 -6.21 -1.88
N THR A 161 13.20 -6.61 -0.81
CA THR A 161 13.28 -8.05 -0.42
C THR A 161 12.17 -8.50 0.55
N PRO A 162 11.78 -9.80 0.57
CA PRO A 162 10.80 -10.37 1.51
C PRO A 162 11.15 -10.15 2.99
N ILE A 163 12.44 -10.16 3.32
CA ILE A 163 12.92 -9.88 4.68
C ILE A 163 12.76 -8.39 5.03
N ALA A 164 13.01 -7.48 4.07
CA ALA A 164 12.76 -6.05 4.25
C ALA A 164 11.26 -5.74 4.43
N ARG A 165 10.38 -6.52 3.79
CA ARG A 165 8.90 -6.40 3.94
C ARG A 165 8.40 -6.97 5.26
N GLY A 166 8.88 -8.13 5.70
CA GLY A 166 8.52 -8.71 7.02
C GLY A 166 8.99 -7.86 8.20
N LEU A 167 10.00 -7.00 7.98
CA LEU A 167 10.50 -6.03 8.96
C LEU A 167 9.62 -4.80 9.16
N VAL A 168 8.59 -4.57 8.32
CA VAL A 168 7.76 -3.38 8.46
C VAL A 168 6.25 -3.64 8.51
N ALA A 169 5.67 -3.07 9.57
CA ALA A 169 4.26 -2.85 9.86
C ALA A 169 3.44 -4.12 10.09
N ASN A 170 3.33 -4.48 11.37
CA ASN A 170 2.34 -5.42 11.89
C ASN A 170 2.40 -6.85 11.34
N ASP A 171 3.56 -7.30 10.84
CA ASP A 171 3.77 -8.73 10.58
C ASP A 171 3.53 -9.50 11.89
N PRO A 172 2.46 -10.31 12.00
CA PRO A 172 2.16 -11.06 13.20
C PRO A 172 3.31 -11.97 13.62
N SER A 173 4.18 -12.36 12.67
CA SER A 173 5.35 -13.20 12.91
C SER A 173 6.43 -12.51 13.72
N LEU A 174 6.72 -11.21 13.51
CA LEU A 174 7.74 -10.49 14.29
C LEU A 174 7.28 -10.22 15.73
N ARG A 175 6.01 -9.83 15.88
CA ARG A 175 5.39 -9.70 17.20
C ARG A 175 5.36 -11.05 17.91
N ALA A 176 5.04 -12.14 17.21
CA ALA A 176 5.10 -13.49 17.76
C ALA A 176 6.52 -13.90 18.18
N ILE A 177 7.54 -13.62 17.35
CA ILE A 177 8.95 -13.85 17.69
C ILE A 177 9.33 -13.08 18.95
N ASN A 178 8.94 -11.81 19.06
CA ASN A 178 9.27 -11.01 20.24
C ASN A 178 8.55 -11.51 21.50
N ILE A 179 7.27 -11.84 21.41
CA ILE A 179 6.50 -12.38 22.54
C ILE A 179 7.08 -13.73 22.99
N ALA A 180 7.35 -14.63 22.06
CA ALA A 180 7.94 -15.93 22.36
C ALA A 180 9.34 -15.77 22.98
N TYR A 181 10.15 -14.85 22.44
CA TYR A 181 11.47 -14.54 22.97
C TYR A 181 11.43 -14.00 24.41
N ARG A 182 10.46 -13.14 24.74
CA ARG A 182 10.25 -12.66 26.11
C ARG A 182 9.95 -13.82 27.06
N GLY A 183 9.13 -14.78 26.63
CA GLY A 183 8.86 -16.01 27.39
C GLY A 183 10.14 -16.82 27.64
N LEU A 184 10.96 -17.04 26.62
CA LEU A 184 12.25 -17.71 26.75
C LEU A 184 13.20 -16.96 27.69
N ALA A 185 13.33 -15.64 27.52
CA ALA A 185 14.18 -14.79 28.35
C ALA A 185 13.74 -14.82 29.82
N GLN A 186 12.44 -14.78 30.08
CA GLN A 186 11.89 -14.91 31.43
C GLN A 186 12.17 -16.28 32.05
N ALA A 187 11.97 -17.37 31.29
CA ALA A 187 12.26 -18.73 31.75
C ALA A 187 13.75 -18.93 32.07
N ARG A 188 14.63 -18.19 31.39
CA ARG A 188 16.08 -18.21 31.60
C ARG A 188 16.55 -17.32 32.75
N GLY A 189 15.79 -16.31 33.12
CA GLY A 189 16.12 -15.37 34.19
C GLY A 189 17.54 -14.80 34.04
N ASP A 190 18.32 -14.81 35.12
CA ASP A 190 19.68 -14.26 35.13
C ASP A 190 20.69 -15.07 34.31
N ARG A 191 20.31 -16.26 33.83
CA ARG A 191 21.14 -17.06 32.90
C ARG A 191 21.14 -16.50 31.48
N LEU A 192 20.32 -15.49 31.17
CA LEU A 192 20.32 -14.77 29.90
C LEU A 192 20.15 -13.27 30.14
N ARG A 193 21.24 -12.52 30.06
CA ARG A 193 21.26 -11.05 30.27
C ARG A 193 21.25 -10.30 28.93
N HIS A 194 20.74 -9.07 28.95
CA HIS A 194 20.61 -8.25 27.73
C HIS A 194 21.14 -6.84 27.93
N LEU A 195 21.70 -6.28 26.86
CA LEU A 195 22.04 -4.86 26.71
C LEU A 195 21.41 -4.36 25.42
N ILE A 196 20.75 -3.20 25.45
CA ILE A 196 19.94 -2.70 24.33
C ILE A 196 20.38 -1.27 24.01
N PHE A 197 20.62 -0.99 22.74
CA PHE A 197 20.97 0.33 22.23
C PHE A 197 20.00 0.76 21.12
N VAL A 198 19.64 2.04 21.14
CA VAL A 198 18.75 2.66 20.14
C VAL A 198 19.44 3.86 19.49
N GLU A 199 19.20 4.04 18.20
CA GLU A 199 19.64 5.20 17.44
C GLU A 199 18.78 6.42 17.73
N THR A 200 19.38 7.61 17.69
CA THR A 200 18.65 8.87 17.88
C THR A 200 18.76 9.82 16.70
N ARG A 201 19.66 9.53 15.74
CA ARG A 201 19.75 10.28 14.46
C ARG A 201 19.12 9.48 13.33
N ASP A 202 18.63 10.22 12.35
CA ASP A 202 18.05 9.65 11.15
C ASP A 202 19.17 9.37 10.14
N THR A 203 19.03 8.29 9.37
CA THR A 203 19.88 8.09 8.18
C THR A 203 19.43 9.06 7.07
N ALA A 204 20.19 9.15 5.97
CA ALA A 204 19.74 9.87 4.77
C ALA A 204 18.38 9.39 4.21
N ALA A 205 17.91 8.21 4.62
CA ALA A 205 16.62 7.61 4.27
C ALA A 205 15.58 7.65 5.42
N GLY A 206 15.83 8.43 6.50
CA GLY A 206 14.97 8.56 7.69
C GLY A 206 15.36 7.63 8.86
N ARG A 207 14.64 7.72 10.00
CA ARG A 207 14.82 6.85 11.18
C ARG A 207 14.42 5.42 10.88
N ILE A 208 15.29 4.43 11.07
CA ILE A 208 14.98 3.03 10.67
C ILE A 208 14.31 2.28 11.81
N VAL A 209 14.69 2.55 13.06
CA VAL A 209 14.07 1.97 14.26
C VAL A 209 13.63 3.09 15.19
N ASP A 210 12.31 3.22 15.40
CA ASP A 210 11.76 4.15 16.40
C ASP A 210 12.01 3.63 17.83
N GLU A 211 11.97 4.52 18.83
CA GLU A 211 12.28 4.18 20.23
C GLU A 211 11.36 3.08 20.78
N ALA A 212 10.06 3.11 20.43
CA ALA A 212 9.08 2.11 20.85
C ALA A 212 9.32 0.72 20.23
N SER A 213 9.89 0.66 19.04
CA SER A 213 10.27 -0.56 18.33
C SER A 213 11.63 -1.10 18.77
N SER A 214 12.49 -0.25 19.33
CA SER A 214 13.80 -0.62 19.88
C SER A 214 13.73 -1.27 21.26
N ASP A 215 12.58 -1.17 21.95
CA ASP A 215 12.36 -1.81 23.25
C ASP A 215 11.81 -3.24 23.07
N PRO A 216 12.54 -4.29 23.49
CA PRO A 216 12.04 -5.66 23.43
C PRO A 216 10.96 -5.97 24.48
N GLY A 217 10.70 -5.07 25.43
CA GLY A 217 9.76 -5.24 26.54
C GLY A 217 10.29 -6.17 27.64
N LEU A 218 11.61 -6.16 27.87
CA LEU A 218 12.25 -6.95 28.92
C LEU A 218 12.27 -6.15 30.25
N PRO A 219 11.78 -6.70 31.37
CA PRO A 219 11.69 -5.97 32.63
C PRO A 219 13.03 -5.38 33.10
N GLY A 220 13.04 -4.09 33.44
CA GLY A 220 14.20 -3.39 33.99
C GLY A 220 15.36 -3.15 33.01
N ARG A 221 15.13 -3.27 31.70
CA ARG A 221 16.17 -3.15 30.66
C ARG A 221 15.75 -2.17 29.56
N PRO A 222 15.65 -0.85 29.85
CA PRO A 222 15.31 0.14 28.83
C PRO A 222 16.44 0.29 27.78
N PRO A 223 16.12 0.63 26.53
CA PRO A 223 17.12 0.97 25.51
C PRO A 223 18.01 2.15 25.91
N ILE A 224 19.31 2.06 25.62
CA ILE A 224 20.28 3.15 25.82
C ILE A 224 20.38 3.96 24.52
N PRO A 225 20.07 5.26 24.53
CA PRO A 225 20.15 6.09 23.33
C PRO A 225 21.61 6.38 22.93
N ILE A 226 21.90 6.24 21.64
CA ILE A 226 23.19 6.59 21.01
C ILE A 226 22.95 7.68 19.96
N ASP A 227 23.75 8.74 20.03
CA ASP A 227 23.77 9.81 19.04
C ASP A 227 24.45 9.35 17.73
N ALA A 228 23.77 8.50 16.98
CA ALA A 228 24.17 7.95 15.69
C ALA A 228 22.95 7.60 14.84
N ASP A 229 23.16 7.50 13.53
CA ASP A 229 22.16 6.97 12.61
C ASP A 229 22.24 5.43 12.55
N HIS A 230 21.28 4.79 11.89
CA HIS A 230 21.16 3.32 11.88
C HIS A 230 22.40 2.57 11.37
N ILE A 231 23.18 3.20 10.48
CA ILE A 231 24.41 2.62 9.94
C ILE A 231 25.59 2.93 10.86
N GLY A 232 25.67 4.16 11.36
CA GLY A 232 26.76 4.65 12.20
C GLY A 232 26.71 4.13 13.63
N ILE A 233 25.54 3.73 14.15
CA ILE A 233 25.40 3.21 15.51
C ILE A 233 26.21 1.94 15.74
N ALA A 234 26.41 1.10 14.73
CA ALA A 234 27.25 -0.10 14.83
C ALA A 234 28.76 0.17 14.67
N LYS A 235 29.15 1.45 14.47
CA LYS A 235 30.50 1.90 14.10
C LYS A 235 31.01 2.94 15.10
N PRO A 236 31.36 2.53 16.34
CA PRO A 236 31.91 3.42 17.35
C PRO A 236 33.15 4.17 16.81
N ALA A 237 33.33 5.41 17.25
CA ALA A 237 34.45 6.25 16.81
C ALA A 237 35.79 5.75 17.38
N ASP A 238 35.77 5.32 18.63
CA ASP A 238 36.93 4.90 19.41
C ASP A 238 36.45 4.04 20.60
N ARG A 239 37.40 3.63 21.46
CA ARG A 239 37.15 2.83 22.67
C ARG A 239 36.40 3.58 23.79
N ASN A 240 36.22 4.89 23.67
CA ASN A 240 35.46 5.70 24.64
C ASN A 240 34.00 5.91 24.21
N ALA A 241 33.66 5.57 22.97
CA ALA A 241 32.28 5.63 22.49
C ALA A 241 31.35 4.79 23.39
N LEU A 242 30.22 5.39 23.79
CA LEU A 242 29.29 4.82 24.78
C LEU A 242 28.85 3.40 24.44
N LEU A 243 28.54 3.13 23.16
CA LEU A 243 28.19 1.80 22.65
C LEU A 243 29.27 0.77 23.00
N TYR A 244 30.53 1.08 22.68
CA TYR A 244 31.66 0.18 22.86
C TYR A 244 31.94 -0.02 24.35
N ALA A 245 32.08 1.06 25.12
CA ALA A 245 32.41 1.00 26.54
C ALA A 245 31.40 0.16 27.32
N ARG A 246 30.09 0.40 27.10
CA ARG A 246 29.02 -0.37 27.77
C ARG A 246 28.97 -1.82 27.30
N THR A 247 29.24 -2.10 26.03
CA THR A 247 29.31 -3.47 25.51
C THR A 247 30.49 -4.23 26.10
N ARG A 248 31.67 -3.61 26.15
CA ARG A 248 32.89 -4.16 26.76
C ARG A 248 32.64 -4.50 28.22
N ASP A 249 32.15 -3.55 29.02
CA ASP A 249 31.93 -3.75 30.45
C ASP A 249 30.89 -4.86 30.68
N PHE A 250 29.79 -4.84 29.92
CA PHE A 250 28.77 -5.88 29.96
C PHE A 250 29.28 -7.26 29.60
N ILE A 251 30.31 -7.40 28.75
CA ILE A 251 30.95 -8.68 28.42
C ILE A 251 31.99 -9.07 29.48
N ALA A 252 32.75 -8.09 29.98
CA ALA A 252 33.75 -8.28 31.02
C ALA A 252 33.14 -8.77 32.34
N GLU A 253 31.87 -8.49 32.63
CA GLU A 253 31.16 -9.06 33.79
C GLU A 253 31.01 -10.61 33.73
N GLN A 254 31.41 -11.30 32.66
CA GLN A 254 31.27 -12.77 32.56
C GLN A 254 32.36 -13.42 33.38
N PRO A 255 32.08 -14.37 34.29
CA PRO A 255 33.14 -15.05 35.04
C PRO A 255 34.18 -15.67 34.09
N ALA A 256 35.46 -15.53 34.41
CA ALA A 256 36.52 -16.21 33.67
C ALA A 256 36.40 -17.73 33.87
N GLY A 257 36.56 -18.50 32.79
CA GLY A 257 36.77 -19.95 32.91
C GLY A 257 38.14 -20.25 33.54
N GLU A 258 38.29 -21.42 34.16
CA GLU A 258 39.57 -21.88 34.68
C GLU A 258 40.52 -22.19 33.51
N GLY A 259 41.52 -21.33 33.32
CA GLY A 259 42.49 -21.41 32.23
C GLY A 259 42.54 -20.11 31.42
N GLN A 260 43.23 -19.09 31.93
CA GLN A 260 43.42 -17.84 31.19
C GLN A 260 44.27 -18.08 29.95
N GLY A 261 43.83 -17.54 28.81
CA GLY A 261 44.59 -17.64 27.59
C GLY A 261 45.90 -16.87 27.64
N THR A 262 46.96 -17.51 27.18
CA THR A 262 48.34 -17.03 27.35
C THR A 262 48.80 -16.09 26.23
N ALA A 263 48.10 -16.09 25.09
CA ALA A 263 48.37 -15.21 23.96
C ALA A 263 47.11 -14.99 23.09
N LEU A 264 46.95 -13.78 22.57
CA LEU A 264 45.92 -13.40 21.59
C LEU A 264 46.42 -13.70 20.17
N SER A 265 45.68 -14.52 19.44
CA SER A 265 45.88 -14.76 18.01
C SER A 265 44.86 -13.93 17.22
N VAL A 266 45.34 -13.08 16.33
CA VAL A 266 44.48 -12.36 15.37
C VAL A 266 44.52 -13.09 14.04
N HIS A 267 43.35 -13.43 13.49
CA HIS A 267 43.25 -14.23 12.27
C HIS A 267 43.12 -13.33 11.05
N ALA A 268 43.76 -13.73 9.95
CA ALA A 268 43.53 -13.10 8.66
C ALA A 268 42.07 -13.29 8.25
N LEU A 269 41.39 -12.18 7.96
CA LEU A 269 39.99 -12.20 7.54
C LEU A 269 39.91 -12.72 6.08
N PRO A 270 39.29 -13.88 5.83
CA PRO A 270 39.18 -14.41 4.48
C PRO A 270 38.30 -13.50 3.62
N ARG A 271 38.58 -13.46 2.31
CA ARG A 271 37.61 -12.91 1.35
C ARG A 271 36.34 -13.78 1.39
N LEU A 272 35.20 -13.13 1.27
CA LEU A 272 33.90 -13.78 1.29
C LEU A 272 33.32 -13.70 -0.11
N ASP A 273 33.11 -14.84 -0.78
CA ASP A 273 32.67 -14.92 -2.18
C ASP A 273 31.24 -14.40 -2.46
N PHE A 274 30.57 -13.85 -1.44
CA PHE A 274 29.33 -13.07 -1.60
C PHE A 274 29.59 -11.67 -2.19
N GLU A 275 30.80 -11.40 -2.68
CA GLU A 275 31.14 -10.22 -3.48
C GLU A 275 30.33 -10.22 -4.79
N GLN A 276 29.16 -9.60 -4.77
CA GLN A 276 28.73 -8.81 -5.92
C GLN A 276 29.30 -7.40 -5.75
N PRO A 277 30.39 -7.05 -6.46
CA PRO A 277 31.02 -5.76 -6.28
C PRO A 277 30.21 -4.69 -7.02
N TRP A 278 30.11 -3.53 -6.37
CA TRP A 278 29.76 -2.22 -6.93
C TRP A 278 30.66 -1.76 -8.12
N ASN A 279 31.39 -2.67 -8.79
CA ASN A 279 32.47 -2.42 -9.75
C ASN A 279 32.03 -2.48 -11.24
N LEU A 280 30.75 -2.66 -11.57
CA LEU A 280 30.28 -2.64 -12.96
C LEU A 280 30.02 -1.22 -13.52
N ILE A 281 30.28 -0.17 -12.74
CA ILE A 281 30.08 1.23 -13.16
C ILE A 281 31.43 1.82 -13.65
N PRO A 282 31.56 2.24 -14.93
CA PRO A 282 32.77 2.84 -15.50
C PRO A 282 33.37 3.97 -14.65
N LYS A 283 34.72 4.07 -14.62
CA LYS A 283 35.50 5.05 -13.83
C LYS A 283 35.02 6.50 -13.96
N LEU A 284 34.51 6.89 -15.13
CA LEU A 284 33.97 8.23 -15.39
C LEU A 284 32.63 8.50 -14.68
N ILE A 285 31.78 7.48 -14.55
CA ILE A 285 30.51 7.59 -13.81
C ILE A 285 30.77 7.58 -12.29
N ARG A 286 31.84 6.91 -11.83
CA ARG A 286 32.32 7.01 -10.43
C ARG A 286 32.85 8.39 -10.06
N ILE A 287 33.66 8.99 -10.95
CA ILE A 287 34.14 10.37 -10.76
C ILE A 287 32.94 11.33 -10.82
N GLY A 288 31.97 11.09 -11.70
CA GLY A 288 30.70 11.83 -11.72
C GLY A 288 29.89 11.71 -10.43
N LEU A 289 29.76 10.50 -9.85
CA LEU A 289 29.02 10.26 -8.61
C LEU A 289 29.73 10.82 -7.37
N LEU A 290 31.07 10.75 -7.33
CA LEU A 290 31.89 11.36 -6.28
C LEU A 290 31.92 12.89 -6.39
N LEU A 291 31.91 13.45 -7.60
CA LEU A 291 31.75 14.89 -7.81
C LEU A 291 30.32 15.35 -7.50
N LEU A 292 29.30 14.51 -7.71
CA LEU A 292 27.92 14.77 -7.29
C LEU A 292 27.80 14.78 -5.75
N LEU A 293 28.46 13.83 -5.06
CA LEU A 293 28.54 13.78 -3.60
C LEU A 293 29.40 14.90 -3.01
N ALA A 294 30.49 15.29 -3.67
CA ALA A 294 31.31 16.43 -3.28
C ALA A 294 30.60 17.77 -3.53
N ALA A 295 29.79 17.88 -4.59
CA ALA A 295 28.97 19.07 -4.88
C ALA A 295 27.81 19.24 -3.88
N ILE A 296 27.23 18.13 -3.38
CA ILE A 296 26.29 18.14 -2.26
C ILE A 296 27.02 18.49 -0.94
N GLY A 297 28.28 18.07 -0.79
CA GLY A 297 29.13 18.39 0.37
C GLY A 297 29.68 19.83 0.42
N PHE A 298 29.62 20.60 -0.67
CA PHE A 298 30.37 21.86 -0.77
C PHE A 298 29.67 23.10 -0.17
N LYS A 299 28.40 23.01 0.28
CA LYS A 299 27.78 24.06 1.11
C LYS A 299 28.13 23.97 2.61
N GLY A 300 28.87 22.95 3.03
CA GLY A 300 29.23 22.71 4.43
C GLY A 300 30.39 23.56 4.98
N VAL A 301 31.12 24.30 4.13
CA VAL A 301 32.34 25.01 4.57
C VAL A 301 32.08 26.46 5.01
N GLN A 302 30.90 27.05 4.74
CA GLN A 302 30.57 28.41 5.21
C GLN A 302 29.73 28.48 6.51
N ALA A 303 29.32 27.35 7.08
CA ALA A 303 28.55 27.31 8.33
C ALA A 303 29.38 26.90 9.57
N LEU A 304 30.71 26.98 9.49
CA LEU A 304 31.65 26.58 10.56
C LEU A 304 31.70 27.56 11.76
N ILE A 305 30.78 28.53 11.88
CA ILE A 305 30.81 29.55 12.95
C ILE A 305 29.47 29.69 13.73
N ALA A 306 28.40 28.94 13.41
CA ALA A 306 27.19 28.92 14.25
C ALA A 306 26.39 27.61 14.13
N PRO A 307 25.81 27.05 15.22
CA PRO A 307 25.06 25.80 15.18
C PRO A 307 23.78 25.93 14.32
N PRO A 308 23.37 24.89 13.57
CA PRO A 308 22.08 24.90 12.90
C PRO A 308 20.96 24.79 13.94
N PRO A 309 19.81 25.44 13.73
CA PRO A 309 18.69 25.30 14.64
C PRO A 309 18.19 23.84 14.64
N PRO A 310 17.58 23.38 15.75
CA PRO A 310 17.07 22.02 15.88
C PRO A 310 16.09 21.66 14.75
N VAL A 311 16.17 20.42 14.26
CA VAL A 311 15.22 19.89 13.28
C VAL A 311 13.86 19.74 13.93
N ASP A 312 12.91 20.56 13.47
CA ASP A 312 11.52 20.57 13.91
C ASP A 312 10.80 19.31 13.41
N THR A 313 10.79 18.25 14.22
CA THR A 313 10.04 17.00 13.95
C THR A 313 8.55 17.26 13.73
N GLY A 314 8.01 18.27 14.42
CA GLY A 314 6.66 18.77 14.19
C GLY A 314 6.46 19.35 12.79
N ARG A 315 7.49 19.88 12.13
CA ARG A 315 7.43 20.34 10.72
C ARG A 315 7.36 19.16 9.74
N ILE A 316 8.03 18.05 10.03
CA ILE A 316 8.06 16.87 9.15
C ILE A 316 6.75 16.08 9.27
N GLU A 317 6.26 15.87 10.50
CA GLU A 317 4.92 15.29 10.74
C GLU A 317 3.82 16.18 10.14
N ARG A 318 3.94 17.51 10.24
CA ARG A 318 3.08 18.45 9.52
C ARG A 318 3.20 18.30 8.01
N GLN A 319 4.40 18.23 7.42
CA GLN A 319 4.57 18.03 5.97
C GLN A 319 3.97 16.69 5.48
N LEU A 320 4.00 15.67 6.32
CA LEU A 320 3.43 14.36 6.05
C LEU A 320 1.91 14.33 6.12
N ALA A 321 1.37 14.92 7.19
CA ALA A 321 -0.05 15.15 7.34
C ALA A 321 -0.54 16.03 6.18
N GLU A 322 0.17 17.12 5.86
CA GLU A 322 -0.09 17.99 4.72
C GLU A 322 -0.04 17.24 3.39
N GLN A 323 0.88 16.30 3.17
CA GLN A 323 0.90 15.48 1.94
C GLN A 323 -0.27 14.49 1.88
N GLY A 324 -0.59 13.82 2.99
CA GLY A 324 -1.73 12.91 3.07
C GLY A 324 -3.08 13.64 2.94
N ASP A 325 -3.20 14.81 3.57
CA ASP A 325 -4.33 15.71 3.44
C ASP A 325 -4.43 16.28 2.04
N LEU A 326 -3.30 16.63 1.41
CA LEU A 326 -3.24 17.05 0.02
C LEU A 326 -3.73 15.94 -0.91
N ILE A 327 -3.26 14.70 -0.76
CA ILE A 327 -3.72 13.57 -1.59
C ILE A 327 -5.22 13.35 -1.41
N ARG A 328 -5.71 13.34 -0.16
CA ARG A 328 -7.16 13.24 0.13
C ARG A 328 -7.95 14.40 -0.49
N GLN A 329 -7.48 15.62 -0.36
CA GLN A 329 -8.10 16.82 -0.91
C GLN A 329 -8.14 16.78 -2.44
N LEU A 330 -7.04 16.39 -3.09
CA LEU A 330 -6.94 16.27 -4.54
C LEU A 330 -7.88 15.18 -5.08
N LEU A 331 -7.98 14.04 -4.37
CA LEU A 331 -8.86 12.94 -4.77
C LEU A 331 -10.34 13.24 -4.48
N ALA A 332 -10.66 13.95 -3.40
CA ALA A 332 -12.04 14.33 -3.05
C ALA A 332 -12.66 15.31 -4.05
N ASN A 333 -11.84 16.09 -4.76
CA ASN A 333 -12.30 17.05 -5.77
C ASN A 333 -12.52 16.43 -7.15
N ARG A 334 -12.38 15.11 -7.30
CA ARG A 334 -12.63 14.44 -8.59
C ARG A 334 -14.11 14.37 -8.90
N THR A 335 -14.44 14.54 -10.18
CA THR A 335 -15.80 14.41 -10.70
C THR A 335 -16.20 12.97 -11.02
N THR A 336 -15.25 12.03 -11.01
CA THR A 336 -15.46 10.60 -11.31
C THR A 336 -14.78 9.72 -10.27
N PRO A 337 -15.37 8.57 -9.91
CA PRO A 337 -14.72 7.60 -9.03
C PRO A 337 -13.35 7.21 -9.60
N PRO A 338 -12.31 7.12 -8.77
CA PRO A 338 -10.99 6.74 -9.25
C PRO A 338 -10.99 5.28 -9.75
N ALA A 339 -10.33 5.02 -10.87
CA ALA A 339 -9.96 3.65 -11.21
C ALA A 339 -9.08 3.05 -10.09
N PRO A 340 -9.05 1.71 -9.95
CA PRO A 340 -8.40 1.08 -8.82
C PRO A 340 -6.92 1.46 -8.71
N GLY A 341 -6.49 1.89 -7.51
CA GLY A 341 -5.10 2.32 -7.28
C GLY A 341 -4.78 3.79 -7.59
N ALA A 342 -5.74 4.65 -7.93
CA ALA A 342 -5.44 6.04 -8.30
C ALA A 342 -4.82 6.85 -7.16
N GLU A 343 -5.21 6.55 -5.91
CA GLU A 343 -4.60 7.15 -4.72
C GLU A 343 -3.10 6.87 -4.65
N ARG A 344 -2.71 5.62 -4.95
CA ARG A 344 -1.31 5.21 -5.01
C ARG A 344 -0.57 5.98 -6.11
N ALA A 345 -1.12 6.01 -7.33
CA ALA A 345 -0.48 6.69 -8.46
C ALA A 345 -0.29 8.20 -8.21
N VAL A 346 -1.29 8.88 -7.64
CA VAL A 346 -1.19 10.31 -7.27
C VAL A 346 -0.16 10.51 -6.16
N GLY A 347 -0.15 9.65 -5.15
CA GLY A 347 0.83 9.71 -4.07
C GLY A 347 2.26 9.55 -4.56
N GLU A 348 2.51 8.59 -5.47
CA GLU A 348 3.82 8.38 -6.09
C GLU A 348 4.25 9.58 -6.95
N ALA A 349 3.32 10.21 -7.70
CA ALA A 349 3.63 11.40 -8.49
C ALA A 349 3.96 12.63 -7.64
N VAL A 350 3.23 12.86 -6.54
CA VAL A 350 3.52 13.94 -5.57
C VAL A 350 4.87 13.71 -4.90
N ALA A 351 5.17 12.47 -4.50
CA ALA A 351 6.46 12.11 -3.91
C ALA A 351 7.62 12.33 -4.89
N ALA A 352 7.47 11.93 -6.16
CA ALA A 352 8.48 12.12 -7.18
C ALA A 352 8.73 13.61 -7.47
N ALA A 353 7.69 14.44 -7.47
CA ALA A 353 7.83 15.89 -7.61
C ALA A 353 8.54 16.52 -6.40
N ALA A 354 8.23 16.09 -5.18
CA ALA A 354 8.92 16.52 -3.97
C ALA A 354 10.42 16.18 -4.01
N GLU A 355 10.76 14.98 -4.48
CA GLU A 355 12.15 14.56 -4.63
C GLU A 355 12.89 15.37 -5.72
N GLY A 356 12.22 15.66 -6.84
CA GLY A 356 12.78 16.51 -7.89
C GLY A 356 12.97 17.96 -7.46
N ALA A 357 12.02 18.51 -6.70
CA ALA A 357 12.13 19.84 -6.09
C ALA A 357 13.28 19.90 -5.09
N ALA A 358 13.44 18.88 -4.24
CA ALA A 358 14.56 18.78 -3.29
C ALA A 358 15.93 18.68 -4.00
N ARG A 359 15.96 18.09 -5.19
CA ARG A 359 17.14 18.06 -6.07
C ARG A 359 17.37 19.36 -6.85
N GLY A 360 16.52 20.37 -6.66
CA GLY A 360 16.67 21.72 -7.20
C GLY A 360 15.87 22.03 -8.47
N ASP A 361 14.94 21.17 -8.90
CA ASP A 361 14.05 21.51 -10.02
C ASP A 361 12.96 22.49 -9.57
N ALA A 362 13.18 23.78 -9.87
CA ALA A 362 12.27 24.87 -9.52
C ALA A 362 10.87 24.71 -10.12
N ARG A 363 10.73 24.00 -11.25
CA ARG A 363 9.41 23.73 -11.86
C ARG A 363 8.63 22.73 -11.03
N LEU A 364 9.27 21.67 -10.54
CA LEU A 364 8.61 20.68 -9.67
C LEU A 364 8.27 21.28 -8.30
N GLN A 365 9.11 22.17 -7.77
CA GLN A 365 8.76 22.95 -6.57
C GLN A 365 7.51 23.80 -6.80
N THR A 366 7.48 24.55 -7.91
CA THR A 366 6.31 25.38 -8.29
C THR A 366 5.07 24.50 -8.51
N ALA A 367 5.22 23.31 -9.09
CA ALA A 367 4.12 22.38 -9.30
C ALA A 367 3.52 21.89 -7.97
N LEU A 368 4.35 21.58 -6.96
CA LEU A 368 3.86 21.21 -5.62
C LEU A 368 3.09 22.34 -4.95
N ASP A 369 3.58 23.58 -5.05
CA ASP A 369 2.91 24.74 -4.47
C ASP A 369 1.55 25.00 -5.16
N LEU A 370 1.48 24.79 -6.48
CA LEU A 370 0.23 24.83 -7.24
C LEU A 370 -0.73 23.70 -6.86
N LEU A 371 -0.24 22.47 -6.64
CA LEU A 371 -1.09 21.36 -6.16
C LEU A 371 -1.67 21.67 -4.78
N LYS A 372 -0.87 22.22 -3.85
CA LYS A 372 -1.34 22.66 -2.52
C LYS A 372 -2.41 23.76 -2.61
N ALA A 373 -2.30 24.64 -3.61
CA ALA A 373 -3.31 25.64 -3.90
C ALA A 373 -4.52 25.09 -4.69
N ASN A 374 -4.62 23.77 -4.91
CA ASN A 374 -5.62 23.11 -5.75
C ASN A 374 -5.65 23.64 -7.21
N ARG A 375 -4.55 24.25 -7.68
CA ARG A 375 -4.36 24.76 -9.05
C ARG A 375 -3.76 23.67 -9.94
N VAL A 376 -4.47 22.54 -9.99
CA VAL A 376 -3.99 21.30 -10.65
C VAL A 376 -3.66 21.51 -12.13
N ALA A 377 -4.38 22.41 -12.82
CA ALA A 377 -4.16 22.73 -14.23
C ALA A 377 -2.75 23.27 -14.55
N GLU A 378 -2.26 24.12 -13.67
CA GLU A 378 -0.98 24.79 -13.85
C GLU A 378 0.16 23.89 -13.39
N ALA A 379 -0.05 23.11 -12.33
CA ALA A 379 0.88 22.07 -11.92
C ALA A 379 1.08 21.05 -13.06
N GLU A 380 -0.01 20.56 -13.65
CA GLU A 380 -0.01 19.63 -14.79
C GLU A 380 0.83 20.15 -15.97
N ALA A 381 0.77 21.45 -16.29
CA ALA A 381 1.58 22.05 -17.35
C ALA A 381 3.10 21.97 -17.05
N LEU A 382 3.48 22.10 -15.78
CA LEU A 382 4.89 21.96 -15.35
C LEU A 382 5.35 20.50 -15.41
N PHE A 383 4.51 19.55 -14.97
CA PHE A 383 4.79 18.11 -15.14
C PHE A 383 4.96 17.74 -16.61
N GLN A 384 4.11 18.28 -17.50
CA GLN A 384 4.21 18.08 -18.95
C GLN A 384 5.54 18.59 -19.49
N ALA A 385 5.94 19.81 -19.13
CA ALA A 385 7.20 20.39 -19.60
C ALA A 385 8.42 19.55 -19.15
N VAL A 386 8.42 19.06 -17.91
CA VAL A 386 9.49 18.19 -17.38
C VAL A 386 9.53 16.85 -18.12
N ALA A 387 8.37 16.24 -18.37
CA ALA A 387 8.29 14.96 -19.08
C ALA A 387 8.74 15.07 -20.54
N THR A 388 8.29 16.11 -21.25
CA THR A 388 8.66 16.36 -22.65
C THR A 388 10.16 16.65 -22.79
N GLU A 389 10.72 17.48 -21.91
CA GLU A 389 12.17 17.76 -21.92
C GLU A 389 13.01 16.49 -21.69
N LYS A 390 12.59 15.62 -20.76
CA LYS A 390 13.26 14.34 -20.51
C LYS A 390 13.21 13.42 -21.74
N ALA A 391 12.09 13.41 -22.45
CA ALA A 391 11.94 12.63 -23.68
C ALA A 391 12.80 13.16 -24.85
N GLU A 392 12.99 14.48 -24.93
CA GLU A 392 13.80 15.12 -25.98
C GLU A 392 15.31 14.97 -25.75
N ARG A 393 15.77 14.97 -24.48
CA ARG A 393 17.20 15.07 -24.17
C ARG A 393 18.01 13.82 -24.52
N ILE A 394 17.50 12.58 -24.40
CA ILE A 394 18.34 11.36 -24.54
C ILE A 394 17.56 10.13 -25.06
N ARG A 395 17.93 9.62 -26.26
CA ARG A 395 17.41 8.37 -26.85
C ARG A 395 17.73 7.09 -26.04
N GLN A 396 18.67 7.18 -25.08
CA GLN A 396 19.16 6.10 -24.21
C GLN A 396 18.45 6.02 -22.84
N ASP A 397 17.65 7.01 -22.43
CA ASP A 397 17.02 7.04 -21.09
C ASP A 397 15.48 7.09 -21.17
N ARG A 398 14.93 6.17 -21.96
CA ARG A 398 13.48 6.07 -22.19
C ARG A 398 12.69 5.78 -20.91
N ARG A 399 13.32 5.15 -19.92
CA ARG A 399 12.67 4.80 -18.64
C ARG A 399 12.44 6.01 -17.76
N ASP A 400 13.38 6.94 -17.68
CA ASP A 400 13.20 8.19 -16.93
C ASP A 400 12.13 9.09 -17.56
N ALA A 401 12.08 9.11 -18.89
CA ALA A 401 11.02 9.80 -19.61
C ALA A 401 9.65 9.12 -19.37
N ALA A 402 9.58 7.78 -19.44
CA ALA A 402 8.37 7.02 -19.14
C ALA A 402 7.87 7.29 -17.71
N ALA A 403 8.75 7.29 -16.71
CA ALA A 403 8.39 7.60 -15.32
C ALA A 403 7.85 9.03 -15.16
N ALA A 404 8.42 10.01 -15.87
CA ALA A 404 7.91 11.38 -15.85
C ALA A 404 6.52 11.49 -16.47
N PHE A 405 6.28 10.81 -17.59
CA PHE A 405 4.95 10.73 -18.20
C PHE A 405 3.94 9.95 -17.35
N ARG A 406 4.36 8.89 -16.64
CA ARG A 406 3.51 8.17 -15.67
C ARG A 406 3.05 9.10 -14.54
N ASN A 407 3.98 9.88 -13.97
CA ASN A 407 3.67 10.87 -12.94
C ASN A 407 2.73 11.97 -13.45
N LEU A 408 2.97 12.46 -14.67
CA LEU A 408 2.06 13.38 -15.34
C LEU A 408 0.66 12.76 -15.47
N GLY A 409 0.55 11.50 -15.89
CA GLY A 409 -0.73 10.80 -16.04
C GLY A 409 -1.53 10.76 -14.74
N ALA A 410 -0.87 10.49 -13.62
CA ALA A 410 -1.51 10.48 -12.30
C ALA A 410 -2.08 11.86 -11.91
N ILE A 411 -1.32 12.93 -12.16
CA ILE A 411 -1.73 14.31 -11.85
C ILE A 411 -2.80 14.81 -12.82
N ALA A 412 -2.63 14.56 -14.12
CA ALA A 412 -3.61 14.90 -15.15
C ALA A 412 -4.98 14.24 -14.87
N GLY A 413 -4.96 13.00 -14.37
CA GLY A 413 -6.16 12.24 -14.00
C GLY A 413 -6.96 12.81 -12.82
N LEU A 414 -6.43 13.79 -12.09
CA LEU A 414 -7.21 14.56 -11.10
C LEU A 414 -8.26 15.47 -11.77
N ARG A 415 -8.04 15.87 -13.02
CA ARG A 415 -8.92 16.80 -13.76
C ARG A 415 -9.59 16.18 -14.97
N ASP A 416 -8.81 15.46 -15.78
CA ASP A 416 -9.28 14.94 -17.05
C ASP A 416 -8.70 13.54 -17.33
N PRO A 417 -9.54 12.49 -17.28
CA PRO A 417 -9.09 11.13 -17.59
C PRO A 417 -8.57 10.99 -19.03
N LYS A 418 -8.95 11.88 -19.97
CA LYS A 418 -8.41 11.86 -21.33
C LYS A 418 -6.94 12.25 -21.38
N ARG A 419 -6.53 13.24 -20.58
CA ARG A 419 -5.14 13.69 -20.49
C ARG A 419 -4.29 12.68 -19.73
N ALA A 420 -4.86 12.06 -18.69
CA ALA A 420 -4.23 10.95 -18.00
C ALA A 420 -3.90 9.80 -18.97
N LEU A 421 -4.90 9.39 -19.77
CA LEU A 421 -4.73 8.31 -20.75
C LEU A 421 -3.62 8.62 -21.76
N GLU A 422 -3.56 9.84 -22.27
CA GLU A 422 -2.52 10.25 -23.21
C GLU A 422 -1.11 10.16 -22.59
N ALA A 423 -0.94 10.65 -21.36
CA ALA A 423 0.33 10.58 -20.66
C ALA A 423 0.74 9.14 -20.33
N TYR A 424 -0.20 8.28 -19.90
CA TYR A 424 0.08 6.86 -19.67
C TYR A 424 0.39 6.09 -20.96
N ARG A 425 -0.25 6.43 -22.08
CA ARG A 425 0.10 5.88 -23.40
C ARG A 425 1.53 6.23 -23.78
N GLN A 426 1.92 7.50 -23.64
CA GLN A 426 3.28 7.95 -23.92
C GLN A 426 4.30 7.24 -23.02
N ALA A 427 4.00 7.08 -21.73
CA ALA A 427 4.83 6.31 -20.82
C ALA A 427 4.99 4.84 -21.25
N ALA A 428 3.89 4.17 -21.60
CA ALA A 428 3.88 2.78 -22.06
C ALA A 428 4.55 2.57 -23.42
N GLU A 429 4.58 3.59 -24.29
CA GLU A 429 5.32 3.57 -25.56
C GLU A 429 6.82 3.73 -25.36
N LEU A 430 7.22 4.56 -24.39
CA LEU A 430 8.63 4.78 -24.04
C LEU A 430 9.22 3.58 -23.31
N ASP A 431 8.47 2.96 -22.39
CA ASP A 431 8.84 1.73 -21.68
C ASP A 431 7.71 0.67 -21.76
N PRO A 432 7.79 -0.27 -22.73
CA PRO A 432 6.82 -1.35 -22.89
C PRO A 432 6.78 -2.38 -21.74
N GLU A 433 7.69 -2.27 -20.77
CA GLU A 433 7.72 -3.10 -19.56
C GLU A 433 7.17 -2.35 -18.32
N ASP A 434 6.79 -1.06 -18.45
CA ASP A 434 6.12 -0.30 -17.39
C ASP A 434 4.68 -0.79 -17.20
N ILE A 435 4.54 -1.83 -16.38
CA ILE A 435 3.27 -2.49 -16.09
C ILE A 435 2.20 -1.52 -15.56
N GLU A 436 2.59 -0.49 -14.80
CA GLU A 436 1.67 0.47 -14.21
C GLU A 436 1.10 1.40 -15.27
N SER A 437 1.94 1.94 -16.15
CA SER A 437 1.49 2.77 -17.28
C SER A 437 0.59 1.98 -18.24
N ILE A 438 0.92 0.71 -18.50
CA ILE A 438 0.10 -0.17 -19.34
C ILE A 438 -1.24 -0.49 -18.66
N TYR A 439 -1.22 -0.73 -17.35
CA TYR A 439 -2.41 -0.94 -16.52
C TYR A 439 -3.37 0.24 -16.59
N TRP A 440 -2.88 1.45 -16.34
CA TRP A 440 -3.69 2.67 -16.39
C TRP A 440 -4.24 2.94 -17.79
N THR A 441 -3.43 2.71 -18.83
CA THR A 441 -3.90 2.82 -20.22
C THR A 441 -5.07 1.86 -20.47
N GLY A 442 -4.95 0.60 -20.02
CA GLY A 442 -6.01 -0.39 -20.20
C GLY A 442 -7.33 -0.01 -19.52
N TRP A 443 -7.28 0.42 -18.25
CA TRP A 443 -8.46 0.81 -17.49
C TRP A 443 -9.11 2.09 -17.99
N LEU A 444 -8.33 3.12 -18.31
CA LEU A 444 -8.86 4.37 -18.84
C LEU A 444 -9.44 4.20 -20.25
N SER A 445 -8.86 3.33 -21.08
CA SER A 445 -9.45 2.97 -22.38
C SER A 445 -10.77 2.20 -22.21
N LEU A 446 -10.86 1.31 -21.22
CA LEU A 446 -12.11 0.62 -20.87
C LEU A 446 -13.21 1.61 -20.45
N GLU A 447 -12.90 2.57 -19.57
CA GLU A 447 -13.85 3.60 -19.13
C GLU A 447 -14.36 4.46 -20.29
N ARG A 448 -13.52 4.70 -21.30
CA ARG A 448 -13.89 5.45 -22.51
C ARG A 448 -14.63 4.60 -23.55
N GLY A 449 -14.80 3.31 -23.30
CA GLY A 449 -15.41 2.37 -24.25
C GLY A 449 -14.52 1.97 -25.42
N ASP A 450 -13.22 2.28 -25.39
CA ASP A 450 -12.25 1.75 -26.36
C ASP A 450 -11.87 0.32 -25.96
N LEU A 451 -12.82 -0.58 -26.19
CA LEU A 451 -12.72 -1.98 -25.79
C LEU A 451 -11.55 -2.71 -26.48
N GLY A 452 -11.10 -2.23 -27.65
CA GLY A 452 -10.01 -2.85 -28.40
C GLY A 452 -8.66 -2.60 -27.75
N GLU A 453 -8.35 -1.33 -27.48
CA GLU A 453 -7.12 -0.98 -26.79
C GLU A 453 -7.12 -1.51 -25.34
N ALA A 454 -8.25 -1.39 -24.63
CA ALA A 454 -8.39 -1.89 -23.27
C ALA A 454 -7.99 -3.38 -23.18
N GLU A 455 -8.52 -4.22 -24.08
CA GLU A 455 -8.18 -5.65 -24.10
C GLU A 455 -6.68 -5.87 -24.38
N ALA A 456 -6.11 -5.18 -25.36
CA ALA A 456 -4.71 -5.35 -25.74
C ALA A 456 -3.76 -4.99 -24.59
N ARG A 457 -4.03 -3.86 -23.91
CA ARG A 457 -3.22 -3.40 -22.77
C ARG A 457 -3.39 -4.31 -21.56
N LEU A 458 -4.61 -4.68 -21.17
CA LEU A 458 -4.85 -5.55 -20.02
C LEU A 458 -4.29 -6.97 -20.22
N ARG A 459 -4.32 -7.51 -21.44
CA ARG A 459 -3.61 -8.78 -21.76
C ARG A 459 -2.09 -8.65 -21.60
N THR A 460 -1.54 -7.48 -21.94
CA THR A 460 -0.13 -7.19 -21.74
C THR A 460 0.22 -7.12 -20.25
N VAL A 461 -0.62 -6.46 -19.44
CA VAL A 461 -0.48 -6.48 -17.96
C VAL A 461 -0.48 -7.92 -17.44
N LEU A 462 -1.45 -8.74 -17.87
CA LEU A 462 -1.56 -10.13 -17.44
C LEU A 462 -0.30 -10.94 -17.75
N ARG A 463 0.27 -10.76 -18.96
CA ARG A 463 1.53 -11.40 -19.35
C ARG A 463 2.71 -10.97 -18.46
N LEU A 464 2.84 -9.67 -18.18
CA LEU A 464 3.91 -9.13 -17.36
C LEU A 464 3.76 -9.49 -15.87
N ALA A 465 2.52 -9.54 -15.37
CA ALA A 465 2.20 -9.88 -13.99
C ALA A 465 2.46 -11.36 -13.69
N GLY A 466 1.99 -12.26 -14.57
CA GLY A 466 2.13 -13.71 -14.39
C GLY A 466 3.58 -14.19 -14.40
N ALA A 467 4.49 -13.51 -15.12
CA ALA A 467 5.92 -13.82 -15.12
C ALA A 467 6.63 -13.46 -13.80
N ASN A 468 6.06 -12.55 -13.01
CA ASN A 468 6.73 -11.90 -11.88
C ASN A 468 6.01 -12.08 -10.53
N GLY A 469 4.94 -12.91 -10.49
CA GLY A 469 4.16 -13.16 -9.27
C GLY A 469 3.46 -11.91 -8.72
N GLN A 470 2.99 -11.01 -9.61
CA GLN A 470 2.33 -9.76 -9.22
C GLN A 470 0.80 -9.91 -9.17
N ASP A 471 0.32 -10.62 -8.15
CA ASP A 471 -1.09 -11.00 -7.97
C ASP A 471 -2.08 -9.82 -8.04
N TRP A 472 -1.69 -8.63 -7.57
CA TRP A 472 -2.55 -7.44 -7.62
C TRP A 472 -2.85 -7.00 -9.06
N TYR A 473 -1.82 -6.89 -9.91
CA TYR A 473 -2.01 -6.51 -11.32
C TYR A 473 -2.71 -7.62 -12.09
N GLU A 474 -2.41 -8.89 -11.78
CA GLU A 474 -3.11 -10.02 -12.38
C GLU A 474 -4.62 -9.97 -12.07
N TYR A 475 -4.98 -9.81 -10.80
CA TYR A 475 -6.36 -9.69 -10.34
C TYR A 475 -7.12 -8.59 -11.08
N TRP A 476 -6.59 -7.36 -11.11
CA TRP A 476 -7.26 -6.24 -11.73
C TRP A 476 -7.26 -6.33 -13.27
N ALA A 477 -6.24 -6.92 -13.89
CA ALA A 477 -6.26 -7.19 -15.32
C ALA A 477 -7.37 -8.17 -15.70
N ARG A 478 -7.56 -9.24 -14.90
CA ARG A 478 -8.66 -10.21 -15.07
C ARG A 478 -10.02 -9.55 -14.91
N LEU A 479 -10.22 -8.72 -13.89
CA LEU A 479 -11.46 -7.96 -13.74
C LEU A 479 -11.75 -7.07 -14.96
N GLY A 480 -10.76 -6.29 -15.41
CA GLY A 480 -10.93 -5.39 -16.56
C GLY A 480 -11.20 -6.15 -17.85
N LEU A 481 -10.53 -7.29 -18.09
CA LEU A 481 -10.82 -8.15 -19.24
C LEU A 481 -12.25 -8.72 -19.17
N GLY A 482 -12.71 -9.10 -17.99
CA GLY A 482 -14.11 -9.50 -17.78
C GLY A 482 -15.09 -8.38 -18.13
N ASP A 483 -14.79 -7.14 -17.74
CA ASP A 483 -15.62 -5.97 -18.08
C ASP A 483 -15.63 -5.70 -19.59
N VAL A 484 -14.48 -5.82 -20.27
CA VAL A 484 -14.41 -5.74 -21.75
C VAL A 484 -15.29 -6.79 -22.41
N LYS A 485 -15.18 -8.06 -22.00
CA LYS A 485 -15.95 -9.16 -22.59
C LYS A 485 -17.45 -8.98 -22.36
N ARG A 486 -17.84 -8.55 -21.15
CA ARG A 486 -19.23 -8.23 -20.82
C ARG A 486 -19.78 -7.11 -21.68
N ALA A 487 -19.01 -6.03 -21.87
CA ALA A 487 -19.41 -4.90 -22.71
C ALA A 487 -19.63 -5.29 -24.18
N ARG A 488 -18.92 -6.31 -24.68
CA ARG A 488 -19.14 -6.89 -26.02
C ARG A 488 -20.27 -7.93 -26.09
N GLY A 489 -20.93 -8.22 -24.96
CA GLY A 489 -21.97 -9.24 -24.88
C GLY A 489 -21.46 -10.68 -24.76
N ASP A 490 -20.15 -10.90 -24.68
CA ASP A 490 -19.56 -12.23 -24.46
C ASP A 490 -19.58 -12.59 -22.97
N LEU A 491 -20.77 -12.93 -22.49
CA LEU A 491 -21.02 -13.25 -21.08
C LEU A 491 -20.26 -14.50 -20.61
N SER A 492 -19.98 -15.45 -21.51
CA SER A 492 -19.25 -16.68 -21.19
C SER A 492 -17.77 -16.38 -20.93
N ALA A 493 -17.12 -15.64 -21.82
CA ALA A 493 -15.73 -15.23 -21.60
C ALA A 493 -15.61 -14.29 -20.39
N ALA A 494 -16.57 -13.37 -20.20
CA ALA A 494 -16.61 -12.51 -19.03
C ALA A 494 -16.66 -13.31 -17.72
N MET A 495 -17.53 -14.33 -17.64
CA MET A 495 -17.60 -15.23 -16.50
C MET A 495 -16.26 -15.94 -16.24
N GLY A 496 -15.57 -16.38 -17.31
CA GLY A 496 -14.26 -17.02 -17.21
C GLY A 496 -13.19 -16.11 -16.58
N GLU A 497 -13.13 -14.84 -16.97
CA GLU A 497 -12.18 -13.88 -16.42
C GLU A 497 -12.51 -13.50 -14.96
N TYR A 498 -13.80 -13.26 -14.64
CA TYR A 498 -14.20 -12.95 -13.27
C TYR A 498 -13.99 -14.10 -12.29
N ARG A 499 -14.17 -15.35 -12.73
CA ARG A 499 -13.84 -16.52 -11.90
C ARG A 499 -12.35 -16.62 -11.60
N GLN A 500 -11.49 -16.31 -12.57
CA GLN A 500 -10.05 -16.28 -12.35
C GLN A 500 -9.65 -15.16 -11.38
N ALA A 501 -10.25 -13.97 -11.50
CA ALA A 501 -10.08 -12.91 -10.52
C ALA A 501 -10.55 -13.34 -9.11
N ALA A 502 -11.69 -14.02 -9.00
CA ALA A 502 -12.17 -14.56 -7.73
C ALA A 502 -11.20 -15.57 -7.12
N VAL A 503 -10.63 -16.49 -7.91
CA VAL A 503 -9.64 -17.47 -7.43
C VAL A 503 -8.39 -16.78 -6.86
N ILE A 504 -7.90 -15.73 -7.52
CA ILE A 504 -6.75 -14.95 -7.02
C ILE A 504 -7.11 -14.29 -5.69
N ALA A 505 -8.26 -13.60 -5.62
CA ALA A 505 -8.71 -12.95 -4.40
C ALA A 505 -8.96 -13.94 -3.25
N GLU A 506 -9.55 -15.11 -3.52
CA GLU A 506 -9.73 -16.19 -2.54
C GLU A 506 -8.39 -16.67 -1.98
N ARG A 507 -7.41 -16.93 -2.86
CA ARG A 507 -6.06 -17.34 -2.46
C ARG A 507 -5.40 -16.29 -1.57
N LEU A 508 -5.51 -15.01 -1.95
CA LEU A 508 -4.96 -13.90 -1.17
C LEU A 508 -5.63 -13.78 0.20
N VAL A 509 -6.97 -13.88 0.26
CA VAL A 509 -7.73 -13.89 1.52
C VAL A 509 -7.40 -15.12 2.37
N GLN A 510 -7.15 -16.28 1.79
CA GLN A 510 -6.72 -17.47 2.54
C GLN A 510 -5.31 -17.29 3.13
N ALA A 511 -4.41 -16.63 2.40
CA ALA A 511 -3.05 -16.35 2.86
C ALA A 511 -3.01 -15.30 3.98
N ASP A 512 -3.86 -14.28 3.90
CA ASP A 512 -4.05 -13.29 4.97
C ASP A 512 -5.54 -12.95 5.15
N PRO A 513 -6.26 -13.68 6.01
CA PRO A 513 -7.66 -13.41 6.30
C PRO A 513 -7.90 -12.03 6.94
N GLY A 514 -6.87 -11.40 7.49
CA GLY A 514 -6.94 -10.08 8.10
C GLY A 514 -6.86 -8.92 7.11
N ASN A 515 -6.48 -9.19 5.85
CA ASN A 515 -6.33 -8.15 4.83
C ASN A 515 -7.69 -7.66 4.32
N ALA A 516 -8.12 -6.48 4.78
CA ALA A 516 -9.38 -5.88 4.38
C ALA A 516 -9.46 -5.54 2.88
N GLY A 517 -8.31 -5.23 2.25
CA GLY A 517 -8.24 -4.94 0.81
C GLY A 517 -8.58 -6.19 -0.01
N TRP A 518 -7.95 -7.32 0.28
CA TRP A 518 -8.21 -8.57 -0.42
C TRP A 518 -9.61 -9.13 -0.15
N GLN A 519 -10.14 -8.93 1.06
CA GLN A 519 -11.54 -9.24 1.34
C GLN A 519 -12.49 -8.40 0.47
N ARG A 520 -12.24 -7.08 0.34
CA ARG A 520 -13.01 -6.20 -0.53
C ARG A 520 -12.91 -6.64 -2.01
N ASP A 521 -11.71 -6.99 -2.48
CA ASP A 521 -11.47 -7.51 -3.83
C ASP A 521 -12.27 -8.81 -4.07
N LEU A 522 -12.33 -9.71 -3.10
CA LEU A 522 -13.17 -10.90 -3.20
C LEU A 522 -14.67 -10.56 -3.30
N SER A 523 -15.15 -9.61 -2.50
CA SER A 523 -16.52 -9.11 -2.57
C SER A 523 -16.85 -8.53 -3.96
N VAL A 524 -15.95 -7.73 -4.54
CA VAL A 524 -16.11 -7.16 -5.89
C VAL A 524 -16.19 -8.27 -6.94
N SER A 525 -15.33 -9.28 -6.88
CA SER A 525 -15.38 -10.42 -7.81
C SER A 525 -16.70 -11.18 -7.75
N ARG A 526 -17.23 -11.40 -6.54
CA ARG A 526 -18.55 -12.03 -6.35
C ARG A 526 -19.68 -11.20 -6.97
N ASN A 527 -19.64 -9.87 -6.80
CA ASN A 527 -20.61 -8.97 -7.41
C ASN A 527 -20.52 -8.98 -8.95
N LYS A 528 -19.32 -9.01 -9.54
CA LYS A 528 -19.14 -9.09 -11.00
C LYS A 528 -19.64 -10.41 -11.57
N ILE A 529 -19.43 -11.52 -10.86
CA ILE A 529 -20.02 -12.83 -11.21
C ILE A 529 -21.56 -12.75 -11.15
N GLY A 530 -22.10 -12.14 -10.09
CA GLY A 530 -23.53 -11.88 -9.95
C GLY A 530 -24.11 -11.09 -11.13
N ASP A 531 -23.45 -10.01 -11.57
CA ASP A 531 -23.88 -9.19 -12.70
C ASP A 531 -24.00 -10.02 -14.00
N VAL A 532 -23.03 -10.91 -14.25
CA VAL A 532 -23.07 -11.78 -15.43
C VAL A 532 -24.20 -12.81 -15.32
N LEU A 533 -24.43 -13.38 -14.14
CA LEU A 533 -25.52 -14.33 -13.91
C LEU A 533 -26.89 -13.68 -14.09
N VAL A 534 -27.07 -12.41 -13.69
CA VAL A 534 -28.28 -11.62 -14.00
C VAL A 534 -28.44 -11.47 -15.50
N ALA A 535 -27.39 -11.08 -16.22
CA ALA A 535 -27.44 -10.92 -17.68
C ALA A 535 -27.75 -12.23 -18.42
N GLN A 536 -27.37 -13.38 -17.83
CA GLN A 536 -27.73 -14.71 -18.32
C GLN A 536 -29.14 -15.18 -17.92
N GLY A 537 -29.86 -14.40 -17.10
CA GLY A 537 -31.18 -14.77 -16.56
C GLY A 537 -31.13 -15.77 -15.41
N ASN A 538 -29.95 -16.17 -14.93
CA ASN A 538 -29.81 -17.08 -13.79
C ASN A 538 -29.90 -16.31 -12.47
N LEU A 539 -31.10 -15.81 -12.17
CA LEU A 539 -31.38 -15.02 -10.98
C LEU A 539 -31.07 -15.74 -9.65
N PRO A 540 -31.34 -17.06 -9.48
CA PRO A 540 -30.99 -17.76 -8.24
C PRO A 540 -29.48 -17.79 -7.96
N ALA A 541 -28.66 -18.10 -8.97
CA ALA A 541 -27.21 -18.10 -8.81
C ALA A 541 -26.66 -16.67 -8.63
N ALA A 542 -27.25 -15.68 -9.31
CA ALA A 542 -26.89 -14.28 -9.11
C ALA A 542 -27.14 -13.82 -7.67
N LEU A 543 -28.31 -14.15 -7.11
CA LEU A 543 -28.65 -13.84 -5.72
C LEU A 543 -27.65 -14.45 -4.75
N GLN A 544 -27.22 -15.70 -4.98
CA GLN A 544 -26.20 -16.34 -4.13
C GLN A 544 -24.87 -15.60 -4.22
N ALA A 545 -24.40 -15.28 -5.43
CA ALA A 545 -23.14 -14.56 -5.62
C ALA A 545 -23.16 -13.19 -4.93
N TYR A 546 -24.27 -12.44 -5.03
CA TYR A 546 -24.40 -11.17 -4.31
C TYR A 546 -24.46 -11.33 -2.80
N ARG A 547 -25.09 -12.40 -2.28
CA ARG A 547 -25.09 -12.69 -0.84
C ARG A 547 -23.69 -13.02 -0.32
N ASP A 548 -22.91 -13.77 -1.08
CA ASP A 548 -21.51 -14.07 -0.73
C ASP A 548 -20.68 -12.79 -0.66
N GLY A 549 -20.86 -11.88 -1.63
CA GLY A 549 -20.22 -10.55 -1.63
C GLY A 549 -20.69 -9.65 -0.47
N LEU A 550 -22.00 -9.64 -0.21
CA LEU A 550 -22.63 -8.89 0.88
C LEU A 550 -22.10 -9.32 2.25
N ALA A 551 -21.97 -10.62 2.51
CA ALA A 551 -21.47 -11.14 3.79
C ALA A 551 -20.04 -10.66 4.10
N ILE A 552 -19.21 -10.45 3.06
CA ILE A 552 -17.88 -9.87 3.22
C ILE A 552 -17.97 -8.36 3.49
N ALA A 553 -18.80 -7.64 2.73
CA ALA A 553 -19.00 -6.21 2.92
C ALA A 553 -19.55 -5.89 4.32
N GLU A 554 -20.47 -6.70 4.84
CA GLU A 554 -21.00 -6.61 6.21
C GLU A 554 -19.87 -6.75 7.24
N ARG A 555 -19.02 -7.77 7.09
CA ARG A 555 -17.89 -8.00 7.99
C ARG A 555 -16.92 -6.82 8.01
N LEU A 556 -16.58 -6.28 6.83
CA LEU A 556 -15.67 -5.13 6.72
C LEU A 556 -16.28 -3.88 7.36
N ALA A 557 -17.54 -3.57 7.04
CA ALA A 557 -18.26 -2.42 7.59
C ALA A 557 -18.47 -2.53 9.11
N GLN A 558 -18.60 -3.74 9.66
CA GLN A 558 -18.66 -3.97 11.11
C GLN A 558 -17.29 -3.83 11.78
N ALA A 559 -16.21 -4.24 11.12
CA ALA A 559 -14.85 -4.13 11.64
C ALA A 559 -14.39 -2.68 11.78
N ASP A 560 -14.82 -1.80 10.87
CA ASP A 560 -14.62 -0.34 10.99
C ASP A 560 -15.91 0.42 10.63
N PRO A 561 -16.78 0.68 11.63
CA PRO A 561 -18.00 1.45 11.44
C PRO A 561 -17.80 2.89 10.96
N GLY A 562 -16.60 3.45 11.17
CA GLY A 562 -16.21 4.80 10.77
C GLY A 562 -15.72 4.91 9.33
N ASN A 563 -15.41 3.78 8.67
CA ASN A 563 -14.95 3.78 7.29
C ASN A 563 -16.11 4.02 6.31
N ALA A 564 -16.30 5.28 5.89
CA ALA A 564 -17.34 5.68 4.96
C ALA A 564 -17.33 4.90 3.63
N GLY A 565 -16.14 4.51 3.15
CA GLY A 565 -15.99 3.72 1.93
C GLY A 565 -16.55 2.30 2.06
N TRP A 566 -16.31 1.63 3.19
CA TRP A 566 -16.86 0.30 3.45
C TRP A 566 -18.36 0.33 3.73
N GLN A 567 -18.83 1.39 4.39
CA GLN A 567 -20.27 1.61 4.56
C GLN A 567 -20.97 1.79 3.21
N ARG A 568 -20.37 2.56 2.29
CA ARG A 568 -20.89 2.72 0.93
C ARG A 568 -20.92 1.39 0.17
N ASP A 569 -19.86 0.58 0.20
CA ASP A 569 -19.84 -0.74 -0.43
C ASP A 569 -20.94 -1.67 0.08
N LEU A 570 -21.18 -1.66 1.40
CA LEU A 570 -22.24 -2.43 2.03
C LEU A 570 -23.60 -1.99 1.47
N SER A 571 -23.86 -0.68 1.38
CA SER A 571 -25.10 -0.16 0.80
C SER A 571 -25.29 -0.56 -0.68
N VAL A 572 -24.20 -0.59 -1.47
CA VAL A 572 -24.25 -1.03 -2.87
C VAL A 572 -24.54 -2.53 -2.96
N SER A 573 -23.99 -3.33 -2.04
CA SER A 573 -24.24 -4.78 -1.99
C SER A 573 -25.71 -5.08 -1.68
N TYR A 574 -26.32 -4.31 -0.77
CA TYR A 574 -27.77 -4.40 -0.52
C TYR A 574 -28.60 -4.04 -1.76
N ASP A 575 -28.22 -3.00 -2.52
CA ASP A 575 -28.93 -2.67 -3.77
C ASP A 575 -28.88 -3.80 -4.79
N ARG A 576 -27.73 -4.45 -4.97
CA ARG A 576 -27.58 -5.57 -5.91
C ARG A 576 -28.48 -6.75 -5.53
N VAL A 577 -28.55 -7.06 -4.23
CA VAL A 577 -29.47 -8.08 -3.70
C VAL A 577 -30.92 -7.65 -3.95
N GLY A 578 -31.26 -6.39 -3.68
CA GLY A 578 -32.58 -5.82 -3.94
C GLY A 578 -33.00 -5.93 -5.41
N ASP A 579 -32.11 -5.56 -6.34
CA ASP A 579 -32.37 -5.58 -7.78
C ASP A 579 -32.70 -6.99 -8.27
N VAL A 580 -31.98 -8.02 -7.80
CA VAL A 580 -32.27 -9.41 -8.16
C VAL A 580 -33.58 -9.89 -7.53
N LEU A 581 -33.87 -9.51 -6.30
CA LEU A 581 -35.13 -9.86 -5.64
C LEU A 581 -36.34 -9.23 -6.35
N VAL A 582 -36.21 -8.00 -6.86
CA VAL A 582 -37.22 -7.38 -7.73
C VAL A 582 -37.41 -8.21 -9.00
N ALA A 583 -36.32 -8.59 -9.68
CA ALA A 583 -36.39 -9.42 -10.88
C ALA A 583 -37.01 -10.80 -10.64
N GLN A 584 -36.90 -11.33 -9.42
CA GLN A 584 -37.57 -12.56 -8.98
C GLN A 584 -39.03 -12.36 -8.54
N GLY A 585 -39.53 -11.12 -8.50
CA GLY A 585 -40.85 -10.77 -7.99
C GLY A 585 -40.97 -10.81 -6.45
N ASN A 586 -39.87 -10.99 -5.72
CA ASN A 586 -39.85 -10.98 -4.26
C ASN A 586 -39.75 -9.56 -3.72
N LEU A 587 -40.82 -8.78 -3.94
CA LEU A 587 -40.87 -7.34 -3.65
C LEU A 587 -40.68 -7.03 -2.15
N THR A 588 -41.17 -7.89 -1.26
CA THR A 588 -41.01 -7.69 0.20
C THR A 588 -39.55 -7.78 0.63
N ALA A 589 -38.84 -8.83 0.19
CA ALA A 589 -37.42 -8.96 0.51
C ALA A 589 -36.57 -7.88 -0.20
N ALA A 590 -36.94 -7.51 -1.43
CA ALA A 590 -36.29 -6.41 -2.14
C ALA A 590 -36.41 -5.08 -1.39
N LEU A 591 -37.62 -4.76 -0.91
CA LEU A 591 -37.88 -3.54 -0.14
C LEU A 591 -37.05 -3.51 1.15
N GLN A 592 -36.89 -4.65 1.83
CA GLN A 592 -36.05 -4.73 3.02
C GLN A 592 -34.58 -4.45 2.69
N ALA A 593 -34.03 -5.12 1.66
CA ALA A 593 -32.65 -4.90 1.25
C ALA A 593 -32.39 -3.42 0.88
N TYR A 594 -33.29 -2.78 0.13
CA TYR A 594 -33.15 -1.35 -0.18
C TYR A 594 -33.24 -0.45 1.06
N ARG A 595 -34.06 -0.80 2.06
CA ARG A 595 -34.14 -0.04 3.32
C ARG A 595 -32.85 -0.17 4.13
N ASP A 596 -32.24 -1.34 4.17
CA ASP A 596 -30.96 -1.57 4.85
C ASP A 596 -29.85 -0.73 4.20
N GLY A 597 -29.79 -0.72 2.85
CA GLY A 597 -28.88 0.16 2.10
C GLY A 597 -29.18 1.65 2.27
N LEU A 598 -30.47 2.05 2.30
CA LEU A 598 -30.89 3.44 2.51
C LEU A 598 -30.41 3.97 3.87
N ALA A 599 -30.59 3.20 4.94
CA ALA A 599 -30.21 3.62 6.29
C ALA A 599 -28.71 3.99 6.39
N ILE A 600 -27.86 3.25 5.68
CA ILE A 600 -26.43 3.55 5.60
C ILE A 600 -26.18 4.85 4.84
N ARG A 601 -26.80 5.02 3.67
CA ARG A 601 -26.64 6.22 2.83
C ARG A 601 -27.16 7.48 3.50
N GLU A 602 -28.25 7.38 4.27
CA GLU A 602 -28.76 8.49 5.08
C GLU A 602 -27.75 8.92 6.14
N ARG A 603 -27.13 7.96 6.84
CA ARG A 603 -26.07 8.27 7.80
C ARG A 603 -24.87 8.94 7.13
N LEU A 604 -24.40 8.43 5.99
CA LEU A 604 -23.28 9.01 5.24
C LEU A 604 -23.60 10.43 4.75
N ALA A 605 -24.73 10.61 4.06
CA ALA A 605 -25.17 11.89 3.54
C ALA A 605 -25.44 12.94 4.64
N LYS A 606 -25.80 12.51 5.86
CA LYS A 606 -25.94 13.39 7.02
C LYS A 606 -24.58 13.75 7.64
N ALA A 607 -23.63 12.81 7.66
CA ALA A 607 -22.29 13.04 8.19
C ALA A 607 -21.49 14.04 7.35
N ASP A 608 -21.64 13.99 6.03
CA ASP A 608 -21.09 15.00 5.12
C ASP A 608 -22.13 15.44 4.09
N PRO A 609 -22.87 16.53 4.38
CA PRO A 609 -23.84 17.09 3.45
C PRO A 609 -23.23 17.66 2.16
N GLY A 610 -21.93 17.97 2.16
CA GLY A 610 -21.22 18.58 1.03
C GLY A 610 -20.82 17.59 -0.05
N THR A 611 -20.71 16.30 0.29
CA THR A 611 -20.33 15.26 -0.67
C THR A 611 -21.48 14.93 -1.62
N ALA A 612 -21.45 15.52 -2.82
CA ALA A 612 -22.48 15.39 -3.85
C ALA A 612 -22.75 13.92 -4.25
N GLU A 613 -21.71 13.08 -4.25
CA GLU A 613 -21.84 11.65 -4.57
C GLU A 613 -22.73 10.90 -3.56
N TRP A 614 -22.62 11.20 -2.27
CA TRP A 614 -23.42 10.56 -1.23
C TRP A 614 -24.87 11.03 -1.27
N GLN A 615 -25.08 12.30 -1.61
CA GLN A 615 -26.41 12.84 -1.85
C GLN A 615 -27.07 12.18 -3.07
N ARG A 616 -26.31 12.00 -4.15
CA ARG A 616 -26.79 11.32 -5.36
C ARG A 616 -27.20 9.88 -5.07
N ASP A 617 -26.36 9.12 -4.38
CA ASP A 617 -26.65 7.76 -3.94
C ASP A 617 -27.93 7.67 -3.11
N LEU A 618 -28.10 8.58 -2.15
CA LEU A 618 -29.31 8.67 -1.34
C LEU A 618 -30.56 8.91 -2.21
N SER A 619 -30.47 9.82 -3.19
CA SER A 619 -31.54 10.06 -4.15
C SER A 619 -31.91 8.81 -4.96
N VAL A 620 -30.90 8.06 -5.43
CA VAL A 620 -31.11 6.84 -6.22
C VAL A 620 -31.77 5.74 -5.37
N SER A 621 -31.34 5.55 -4.13
CA SER A 621 -31.98 4.56 -3.23
C SER A 621 -33.44 4.86 -2.95
N ARG A 622 -33.78 6.15 -2.79
CA ARG A 622 -35.18 6.58 -2.62
C ARG A 622 -36.02 6.28 -3.86
N ASN A 623 -35.48 6.48 -5.06
CA ASN A 623 -36.14 6.09 -6.29
C ASN A 623 -36.34 4.56 -6.39
N LYS A 624 -35.34 3.74 -6.05
CA LYS A 624 -35.47 2.26 -6.04
C LYS A 624 -36.56 1.79 -5.07
N ILE A 625 -36.65 2.39 -3.89
CA ILE A 625 -37.73 2.11 -2.93
C ILE A 625 -39.09 2.51 -3.51
N GLY A 626 -39.17 3.69 -4.14
CA GLY A 626 -40.36 4.14 -4.85
C GLY A 626 -40.81 3.14 -5.92
N ASP A 627 -39.88 2.60 -6.71
CA ASP A 627 -40.18 1.62 -7.77
C ASP A 627 -40.80 0.33 -7.19
N VAL A 628 -40.25 -0.18 -6.09
CA VAL A 628 -40.81 -1.35 -5.41
C VAL A 628 -42.18 -1.07 -4.80
N LEU A 629 -42.37 0.12 -4.21
CA LEU A 629 -43.65 0.52 -3.63
C LEU A 629 -44.74 0.68 -4.69
N VAL A 630 -44.40 1.17 -5.89
CA VAL A 630 -45.31 1.17 -7.04
C VAL A 630 -45.69 -0.26 -7.41
N ALA A 631 -44.72 -1.16 -7.53
CA ALA A 631 -44.99 -2.57 -7.84
C ALA A 631 -45.85 -3.28 -6.79
N GLN A 632 -45.78 -2.83 -5.53
CA GLN A 632 -46.65 -3.28 -4.42
C GLN A 632 -48.01 -2.57 -4.37
N GLY A 633 -48.29 -1.61 -5.27
CA GLY A 633 -49.52 -0.82 -5.27
C GLY A 633 -49.60 0.28 -4.19
N SER A 634 -48.52 0.51 -3.43
CA SER A 634 -48.44 1.52 -2.37
C SER A 634 -48.11 2.91 -2.93
N LEU A 635 -48.98 3.43 -3.81
CA LEU A 635 -48.74 4.67 -4.56
C LEU A 635 -48.44 5.90 -3.68
N PRO A 636 -49.13 6.16 -2.54
CA PRO A 636 -48.80 7.31 -1.70
C PRO A 636 -47.39 7.24 -1.10
N ALA A 637 -46.97 6.05 -0.65
CA ALA A 637 -45.63 5.85 -0.10
C ALA A 637 -44.56 5.95 -1.20
N ALA A 638 -44.86 5.43 -2.40
CA ALA A 638 -43.98 5.57 -3.55
C ALA A 638 -43.79 7.04 -3.95
N LEU A 639 -44.88 7.81 -4.02
CA LEU A 639 -44.85 9.23 -4.33
C LEU A 639 -44.00 10.02 -3.32
N GLN A 640 -44.12 9.69 -2.02
CA GLN A 640 -43.30 10.30 -1.00
C GLN A 640 -41.81 9.98 -1.20
N ALA A 641 -41.46 8.71 -1.42
CA ALA A 641 -40.08 8.29 -1.67
C ALA A 641 -39.48 9.01 -2.89
N TYR A 642 -40.24 9.13 -3.99
CA TYR A 642 -39.78 9.87 -5.15
C TYR A 642 -39.62 11.38 -4.91
N ARG A 643 -40.51 12.00 -4.11
CA ARG A 643 -40.38 13.41 -3.73
C ARG A 643 -39.13 13.65 -2.87
N ASP A 644 -38.85 12.75 -1.95
CA ASP A 644 -37.65 12.82 -1.10
C ASP A 644 -36.36 12.65 -1.92
N GLY A 645 -36.38 11.84 -2.98
CA GLY A 645 -35.29 11.74 -3.95
C GLY A 645 -35.18 12.99 -4.83
N LEU A 646 -36.31 13.46 -5.37
CA LEU A 646 -36.39 14.65 -6.23
C LEU A 646 -35.77 15.88 -5.54
N ALA A 647 -36.08 16.10 -4.27
CA ALA A 647 -35.54 17.24 -3.52
C ALA A 647 -34.01 17.27 -3.50
N ILE A 648 -33.37 16.09 -3.43
CA ILE A 648 -31.91 15.98 -3.49
C ILE A 648 -31.41 16.21 -4.92
N ALA A 649 -32.02 15.55 -5.91
CA ALA A 649 -31.65 15.71 -7.32
C ALA A 649 -31.75 17.17 -7.79
N GLU A 650 -32.78 17.90 -7.35
CA GLU A 650 -32.93 19.33 -7.64
C GLU A 650 -31.80 20.17 -7.06
N ARG A 651 -31.42 19.90 -5.80
CA ARG A 651 -30.30 20.62 -5.17
C ARG A 651 -28.98 20.36 -5.91
N LEU A 652 -28.70 19.12 -6.27
CA LEU A 652 -27.48 18.76 -7.02
C LEU A 652 -27.47 19.40 -8.41
N ALA A 653 -28.55 19.27 -9.18
CA ALA A 653 -28.67 19.86 -10.51
C ALA A 653 -28.59 21.40 -10.51
N ARG A 654 -29.02 22.06 -9.42
CA ARG A 654 -28.84 23.52 -9.24
C ARG A 654 -27.40 23.88 -8.87
N ALA A 655 -26.70 23.04 -8.11
CA ALA A 655 -25.33 23.27 -7.70
C ALA A 655 -24.34 23.20 -8.89
N ASP A 656 -24.58 22.28 -9.83
CA ASP A 656 -23.86 22.22 -11.11
C ASP A 656 -24.83 22.03 -12.28
N PRO A 657 -25.28 23.13 -12.89
CA PRO A 657 -26.17 23.07 -14.07
C PRO A 657 -25.52 22.41 -15.30
N GLY A 658 -24.19 22.35 -15.37
CA GLY A 658 -23.45 21.75 -16.47
C GLY A 658 -23.31 20.23 -16.36
N ASN A 659 -23.58 19.65 -15.18
CA ASN A 659 -23.48 18.22 -14.97
C ASN A 659 -24.66 17.46 -15.62
N ALA A 660 -24.41 16.91 -16.82
CA ALA A 660 -25.41 16.15 -17.57
C ALA A 660 -26.00 14.97 -16.78
N GLY A 661 -25.20 14.30 -15.95
CA GLY A 661 -25.65 13.19 -15.11
C GLY A 661 -26.64 13.62 -14.03
N TRP A 662 -26.40 14.74 -13.35
CA TRP A 662 -27.32 15.25 -12.32
C TRP A 662 -28.60 15.82 -12.94
N GLN A 663 -28.49 16.49 -14.08
CA GLN A 663 -29.65 16.93 -14.86
C GLN A 663 -30.51 15.72 -15.28
N ARG A 664 -29.87 14.63 -15.71
CA ARG A 664 -30.56 13.39 -16.03
C ARG A 664 -31.33 12.84 -14.83
N ASP A 665 -30.67 12.68 -13.68
CA ASP A 665 -31.29 12.10 -12.49
C ASP A 665 -32.52 12.91 -12.05
N LEU A 666 -32.43 14.25 -12.12
CA LEU A 666 -33.55 15.14 -11.90
C LEU A 666 -34.72 14.84 -12.86
N SER A 667 -34.44 14.68 -14.15
CA SER A 667 -35.47 14.32 -15.15
C SER A 667 -36.11 12.95 -14.85
N VAL A 668 -35.32 11.97 -14.37
CA VAL A 668 -35.81 10.63 -14.03
C VAL A 668 -36.75 10.70 -12.83
N SER A 669 -36.37 11.37 -11.75
CA SER A 669 -37.24 11.55 -10.57
C SER A 669 -38.55 12.25 -10.92
N ARG A 670 -38.51 13.27 -11.78
CA ARG A 670 -39.73 13.94 -12.29
C ARG A 670 -40.64 12.99 -13.09
N ASN A 671 -40.06 12.19 -13.98
CA ASN A 671 -40.83 11.18 -14.72
C ASN A 671 -41.48 10.14 -13.79
N LYS A 672 -40.74 9.64 -12.79
CA LYS A 672 -41.25 8.67 -11.82
C LYS A 672 -42.43 9.23 -11.02
N ILE A 673 -42.37 10.50 -10.62
CA ILE A 673 -43.49 11.21 -10.00
C ILE A 673 -44.68 11.32 -10.96
N GLY A 674 -44.43 11.69 -12.22
CA GLY A 674 -45.45 11.72 -13.28
C GLY A 674 -46.16 10.37 -13.42
N ASP A 675 -45.41 9.26 -13.48
CA ASP A 675 -45.97 7.91 -13.59
C ASP A 675 -46.90 7.57 -12.41
N VAL A 676 -46.52 7.92 -11.18
CA VAL A 676 -47.38 7.71 -10.00
C VAL A 676 -48.61 8.62 -10.02
N LEU A 677 -48.47 9.87 -10.46
CA LEU A 677 -49.60 10.81 -10.57
C LEU A 677 -50.61 10.35 -11.63
N VAL A 678 -50.16 9.77 -12.75
CA VAL A 678 -51.04 9.10 -13.72
C VAL A 678 -51.80 7.96 -13.05
N ALA A 679 -51.10 7.08 -12.32
CA ALA A 679 -51.73 5.97 -11.62
C ALA A 679 -52.74 6.41 -10.54
N GLN A 680 -52.57 7.62 -9.99
CA GLN A 680 -53.51 8.26 -9.06
C GLN A 680 -54.63 9.06 -9.76
N GLY A 681 -54.65 9.12 -11.10
CA GLY A 681 -55.62 9.89 -11.88
C GLY A 681 -55.39 11.41 -11.90
N SER A 682 -54.27 11.89 -11.35
CA SER A 682 -53.92 13.31 -11.30
C SER A 682 -53.23 13.78 -12.59
N LEU A 683 -53.92 13.65 -13.72
CA LEU A 683 -53.36 13.88 -15.05
C LEU A 683 -52.74 15.28 -15.27
N PRO A 684 -53.33 16.39 -14.81
CA PRO A 684 -52.70 17.71 -14.98
C PRO A 684 -51.35 17.85 -14.26
N ALA A 685 -51.26 17.30 -13.04
CA ALA A 685 -50.00 17.31 -12.27
C ALA A 685 -48.96 16.37 -12.89
N ALA A 686 -49.39 15.22 -13.43
CA ALA A 686 -48.51 14.31 -14.16
C ALA A 686 -47.94 14.97 -15.44
N LEU A 687 -48.80 15.64 -16.22
CA LEU A 687 -48.42 16.36 -17.43
C LEU A 687 -47.35 17.42 -17.13
N GLN A 688 -47.54 18.21 -16.06
CA GLN A 688 -46.53 19.19 -15.62
C GLN A 688 -45.19 18.51 -15.29
N ALA A 689 -45.21 17.42 -14.51
CA ALA A 689 -43.98 16.71 -14.16
C ALA A 689 -43.24 16.16 -15.40
N TYR A 690 -43.98 15.66 -16.40
CA TYR A 690 -43.39 15.21 -17.65
C TYR A 690 -42.84 16.35 -18.50
N HIS A 691 -43.49 17.52 -18.56
CA HIS A 691 -42.94 18.71 -19.23
C HIS A 691 -41.66 19.19 -18.55
N ASP A 692 -41.62 19.24 -17.22
CA ASP A 692 -40.44 19.62 -16.46
C ASP A 692 -39.25 18.68 -16.67
N SER A 693 -39.53 17.40 -16.93
CA SER A 693 -38.55 16.38 -17.33
C SER A 693 -38.12 16.54 -18.79
N LEU A 694 -39.06 16.76 -19.70
CA LEU A 694 -38.82 16.95 -21.13
C LEU A 694 -37.87 18.12 -21.37
N ALA A 695 -38.10 19.26 -20.72
CA ALA A 695 -37.27 20.45 -20.89
C ALA A 695 -35.78 20.20 -20.56
N ILE A 696 -35.49 19.32 -19.58
CA ILE A 696 -34.12 18.93 -19.26
C ILE A 696 -33.56 17.99 -20.33
N ARG A 697 -34.32 16.95 -20.71
CA ARG A 697 -33.88 15.95 -21.69
C ARG A 697 -33.66 16.54 -23.08
N GLU A 698 -34.46 17.53 -23.49
CA GLU A 698 -34.25 18.28 -24.73
C GLU A 698 -32.94 19.05 -24.70
N ARG A 699 -32.60 19.69 -23.57
CA ARG A 699 -31.31 20.38 -23.41
C ARG A 699 -30.14 19.41 -23.51
N LEU A 700 -30.22 18.25 -22.84
CA LEU A 700 -29.17 17.22 -22.87
C LEU A 700 -29.00 16.62 -24.27
N ALA A 701 -30.09 16.23 -24.92
CA ALA A 701 -30.07 15.66 -26.28
C ALA A 701 -29.60 16.68 -27.33
N LYS A 702 -29.87 17.97 -27.14
CA LYS A 702 -29.36 19.04 -28.00
C LYS A 702 -27.86 19.29 -27.78
N ALA A 703 -27.39 19.22 -26.53
CA ALA A 703 -25.99 19.43 -26.18
C ALA A 703 -25.08 18.31 -26.70
N ASP A 704 -25.56 17.07 -26.70
CA ASP A 704 -24.86 15.92 -27.27
C ASP A 704 -25.82 15.01 -28.06
N PRO A 705 -26.03 15.30 -29.36
CA PRO A 705 -26.94 14.52 -30.20
C PRO A 705 -26.50 13.06 -30.40
N GLY A 706 -25.21 12.76 -30.24
CA GLY A 706 -24.64 11.44 -30.52
C GLY A 706 -24.88 10.42 -29.40
N THR A 707 -25.25 10.87 -28.21
CA THR A 707 -25.50 9.97 -27.08
C THR A 707 -26.90 9.35 -27.17
N ALA A 708 -26.94 8.07 -27.54
CA ALA A 708 -28.18 7.29 -27.71
C ALA A 708 -29.07 7.28 -26.46
N GLU A 709 -28.47 7.35 -25.26
CA GLU A 709 -29.23 7.42 -24.02
C GLU A 709 -30.10 8.68 -23.93
N TRP A 710 -29.56 9.85 -24.30
CA TRP A 710 -30.29 11.12 -24.29
C TRP A 710 -31.44 11.11 -25.28
N GLN A 711 -31.23 10.54 -26.47
CA GLN A 711 -32.28 10.40 -27.47
C GLN A 711 -33.41 9.49 -27.00
N ARG A 712 -33.06 8.35 -26.38
CA ARG A 712 -34.05 7.45 -25.78
C ARG A 712 -34.82 8.15 -24.67
N ASP A 713 -34.15 8.83 -23.76
CA ASP A 713 -34.82 9.55 -22.66
C ASP A 713 -35.77 10.62 -23.19
N LEU A 714 -35.34 11.38 -24.19
CA LEU A 714 -36.17 12.38 -24.85
C LEU A 714 -37.43 11.75 -25.44
N SER A 715 -37.28 10.63 -26.18
CA SER A 715 -38.41 9.87 -26.72
C SER A 715 -39.36 9.39 -25.63
N VAL A 716 -38.85 8.87 -24.51
CA VAL A 716 -39.67 8.43 -23.37
C VAL A 716 -40.51 9.58 -22.83
N SER A 717 -39.95 10.78 -22.64
CA SER A 717 -40.74 11.92 -22.13
C SER A 717 -41.81 12.38 -23.12
N ARG A 718 -41.52 12.39 -24.42
CA ARG A 718 -42.51 12.74 -25.46
C ARG A 718 -43.66 11.74 -25.50
N ASN A 719 -43.36 10.44 -25.45
CA ASN A 719 -44.39 9.39 -25.42
C ASN A 719 -45.28 9.55 -24.18
N LYS A 720 -44.68 9.74 -22.99
CA LYS A 720 -45.44 9.95 -21.73
C LYS A 720 -46.36 11.16 -21.77
N ILE A 721 -45.93 12.27 -22.39
CA ILE A 721 -46.77 13.45 -22.59
C ILE A 721 -47.93 13.14 -23.55
N GLY A 722 -47.63 12.50 -24.69
CA GLY A 722 -48.66 12.06 -25.65
C GLY A 722 -49.72 11.18 -24.99
N ASP A 723 -49.30 10.17 -24.23
CA ASP A 723 -50.19 9.26 -23.51
C ASP A 723 -51.13 10.01 -22.55
N VAL A 724 -50.60 10.99 -21.79
CA VAL A 724 -51.42 11.80 -20.88
C VAL A 724 -52.36 12.73 -21.63
N LEU A 725 -51.93 13.35 -22.74
CA LEU A 725 -52.78 14.22 -23.56
C LEU A 725 -53.93 13.45 -24.23
N VAL A 726 -53.67 12.22 -24.68
CA VAL A 726 -54.72 11.29 -25.13
C VAL A 726 -55.69 10.99 -23.99
N ALA A 727 -55.19 10.67 -22.80
CA ALA A 727 -56.04 10.42 -21.63
C ALA A 727 -56.88 11.64 -21.20
N GLN A 728 -56.41 12.87 -21.50
CA GLN A 728 -57.15 14.12 -21.30
C GLN A 728 -58.08 14.48 -22.46
N GLY A 729 -58.11 13.71 -23.55
CA GLY A 729 -58.93 13.98 -24.73
C GLY A 729 -58.39 15.06 -25.67
N SER A 730 -57.14 15.50 -25.49
CA SER A 730 -56.49 16.55 -26.28
C SER A 730 -55.71 15.97 -27.48
N LEU A 731 -56.40 15.24 -28.35
CA LEU A 731 -55.81 14.55 -29.52
C LEU A 731 -54.93 15.44 -30.41
N PRO A 732 -55.30 16.69 -30.76
CA PRO A 732 -54.45 17.54 -31.59
C PRO A 732 -53.12 17.95 -30.95
N ALA A 733 -53.03 17.95 -29.62
CA ALA A 733 -51.79 18.25 -28.90
C ALA A 733 -50.95 16.99 -28.64
N ALA A 734 -51.57 15.80 -28.73
CA ALA A 734 -50.92 14.51 -28.51
C ALA A 734 -50.20 13.97 -29.77
N LEU A 735 -50.72 14.30 -30.95
CA LEU A 735 -50.12 14.02 -32.27
C LEU A 735 -48.97 15.00 -32.54
#